data_AF-A0AA95K4Y1-F1
#
_entry.id   AF-A0AA95K4Y1-F1
#
_cell.length_a   1.000
_cell.length_b   1.000
_cell.length_c   1.000
_cell.angle_alpha   90.00
_cell.angle_beta   90.00
_cell.angle_gamma   90.00
#
_symmetry.space_group_name_H-M   'P 1'
#
loop_
_entity.id
_entity.type
_entity.pdbx_description
1 polymer ?
#
loop_
_entity_poly.entity_id
_entity_poly.type
_entity_poly.pdbx_seq_one_letter_code
_entity_poly.pdbx_strand_id
1 'polypeptide(L)'
;MSQENMDTPLSTLSLSNQVLGAQIGKKIGDNDKQKILDALAQDTLNPDGPYYYYTDVIQQVLQKQNVTLAQLIQPENRPVNTNQTFILCTDLKISPPIYTLLTTDITPENLDTEYKKVFGTIAPQTLMTAVALAEHYYLPPEFFELLLPNKDDTEAQLKQHLLKVHKIVLLHKTTQMTQLTLLDLVEDRNGNVTEDTLTDILHIKQYVQFYNLEEQQARVWVGLKISQTAVNGQLSQYDQLFNNPPLYGQKFAPDDKEYDVAPNAQNVFKSNLKQAFAVNDQELYQIFLTYIYDENDNNGSFCKNDIAHTTAFYRFCLLATANQLTIAELSILFNLLDHHQISTEAFIDKLHTTVEWLNNQNLNVASLVALTTDNFDTNQSPEIENLIITLNSNLHDTTLLDNPLKKALAPYFASQLTLSSADIAYQLLIWLDNIKIHPEDLDTNQFWQQVSKIDIDKPFTLSQEVIRYCHRIAQLALITNIFKLSLAEVTLIVNQPDHLKKNLTKVYPTVENLQFITLFHNWTMQLMTQAPVVITTLSKDQLTVSMLAKAINAPLDEYTAAAQQVDPLATSDTIITDVQHCLFIQQWYQAGETLAVDATVVGSLYDPSNNYPLSLSSLQLQTKLPFNQLKTGITNITKEYHKGNLYQAAIIDNDDDIELWDLVRQKIDSYYLYVEVYPLGNNKFKIIYQTEHPDSRKLGWGWLSSKGFQYLGNVKDVEDQPGSHYELTTYINWHEIEDTDMLTLVLCDHGEPITNISPVKFQRQDYPTQTFIDQLATELKIAIPTQPELDPFLFSLATSLLNALNKSQRKTVDGILAENLSSAQSYYYLEHVADNSLALTNRDQLYSYLLIDNQDSYQVTTSQIAAANASVQLYINRCIQQPEHEVGVNYSALQRPFFQNWEQYNRRYSSWAGIRELDYYPENYINPTQRIGQTQMMNKLLQAINQSQLTSDIVEQAYHSYLTDFELVANLTIISGYHNELNVETGLTYLIGASQEASPSYSWRSLNHNMFINQGFPADAWSEWQAITASAKPYRNLIQPLIFKSRLYLFWLEQRQINSEKKDTLQKTNKRLFPNTLMI
;
A
#
# COMPACT_ATOMS: atom_id res chain seq x y z
N MET A 1 -23.73 32.90 14.94
CA MET A 1 -23.57 32.38 16.31
C MET A 1 -24.84 31.61 16.67
N SER A 2 -24.86 30.30 16.41
CA SER A 2 -25.94 29.38 16.79
C SER A 2 -25.44 28.43 17.88
N GLN A 3 -26.36 27.80 18.61
CA GLN A 3 -26.01 26.77 19.60
C GLN A 3 -25.32 25.57 18.94
N GLU A 4 -25.76 25.21 17.73
CA GLU A 4 -25.16 24.15 16.93
C GLU A 4 -23.67 24.38 16.66
N ASN A 5 -23.27 25.62 16.33
CA ASN A 5 -21.86 25.95 16.11
C ASN A 5 -21.00 25.91 17.40
N MET A 6 -21.64 25.98 18.57
CA MET A 6 -20.98 25.93 19.87
C MET A 6 -20.77 24.48 20.35
N ASP A 7 -21.78 23.63 20.15
CA ASP A 7 -21.87 22.32 20.81
C ASP A 7 -21.52 21.16 19.89
N THR A 8 -21.79 21.27 18.58
CA THR A 8 -21.60 20.15 17.65
C THR A 8 -20.11 19.89 17.43
N PRO A 9 -19.58 18.71 17.82
CA PRO A 9 -18.21 18.36 17.57
C PRO A 9 -18.03 18.01 16.08
N LEU A 10 -17.05 18.65 15.46
CA LEU A 10 -16.64 18.42 14.08
C LEU A 10 -15.13 18.16 14.06
N SER A 11 -14.63 17.50 13.02
CA SER A 11 -13.18 17.37 12.84
C SER A 11 -12.58 18.74 12.52
N THR A 12 -11.49 19.11 13.20
CA THR A 12 -10.75 20.37 12.92
C THR A 12 -10.28 20.39 11.47
N LEU A 13 -9.77 19.25 10.99
CA LEU A 13 -9.32 19.07 9.62
C LEU A 13 -10.45 19.26 8.61
N SER A 14 -11.67 18.78 8.90
CA SER A 14 -12.82 19.01 8.03
C SER A 14 -13.16 20.50 7.90
N LEU A 15 -12.99 21.30 8.97
CA LEU A 15 -13.14 22.76 8.89
C LEU A 15 -12.04 23.39 8.05
N SER A 16 -10.80 22.91 8.18
CA SER A 16 -9.66 23.34 7.36
C SER A 16 -9.92 23.11 5.86
N ASN A 17 -10.39 21.91 5.50
CA ASN A 17 -10.74 21.56 4.11
C ASN A 17 -11.90 22.41 3.57
N GLN A 18 -12.87 22.77 4.41
CA GLN A 18 -13.94 23.69 4.02
C GLN A 18 -13.40 25.10 3.71
N VAL A 19 -12.47 25.61 4.51
CA VAL A 19 -11.83 26.91 4.29
C VAL A 19 -11.01 26.90 3.00
N LEU A 20 -10.16 25.88 2.81
CA LEU A 20 -9.35 25.73 1.60
C LEU A 20 -10.23 25.56 0.36
N GLY A 21 -11.18 24.63 0.40
CA GLY A 21 -12.12 24.39 -0.70
C GLY A 21 -12.90 25.64 -1.12
N ALA A 22 -13.31 26.47 -0.17
CA ALA A 22 -14.01 27.73 -0.48
C ALA A 22 -13.11 28.77 -1.17
N GLN A 23 -11.79 28.79 -0.91
CA GLN A 23 -10.87 29.69 -1.62
C GLN A 23 -10.50 29.15 -3.00
N ILE A 24 -10.33 27.84 -3.11
CA ILE A 24 -10.10 27.16 -4.38
C ILE A 24 -11.29 27.37 -5.32
N GLY A 25 -12.52 27.15 -4.82
CA GLY A 25 -13.74 27.37 -5.61
C GLY A 25 -13.89 28.82 -6.10
N LYS A 26 -13.51 29.81 -5.28
CA LYS A 26 -13.44 31.22 -5.73
C LYS A 26 -12.41 31.44 -6.83
N LYS A 27 -11.25 30.79 -6.76
CA LYS A 27 -10.20 30.91 -7.79
C LYS A 27 -10.65 30.29 -9.12
N ILE A 28 -11.32 29.15 -9.06
CA ILE A 28 -11.87 28.45 -10.24
C ILE A 28 -13.10 29.20 -10.80
N GLY A 29 -13.83 29.92 -9.95
CA GLY A 29 -15.08 30.60 -10.31
C GLY A 29 -16.33 29.75 -10.07
N ASP A 30 -16.18 28.55 -9.49
CA ASP A 30 -17.26 27.64 -9.15
C ASP A 30 -16.98 26.96 -7.79
N ASN A 31 -17.93 27.07 -6.86
CA ASN A 31 -17.83 26.48 -5.52
C ASN A 31 -18.43 25.07 -5.46
N ASP A 32 -18.85 24.50 -6.59
CA ASP A 32 -19.29 23.12 -6.66
C ASP A 32 -18.17 22.15 -6.25
N LYS A 33 -18.52 21.18 -5.40
CA LYS A 33 -17.54 20.23 -4.84
C LYS A 33 -16.88 19.39 -5.93
N GLN A 34 -17.64 18.99 -6.95
CA GLN A 34 -17.10 18.18 -8.04
C GLN A 34 -16.08 18.99 -8.84
N LYS A 35 -16.37 20.26 -9.15
CA LYS A 35 -15.41 21.14 -9.85
C LYS A 35 -14.11 21.36 -9.11
N ILE A 36 -14.16 21.43 -7.78
CA ILE A 36 -12.95 21.50 -6.95
C ILE A 36 -12.17 20.19 -7.06
N LEU A 37 -12.83 19.03 -6.98
CA LEU A 37 -12.17 17.72 -7.12
C LEU A 37 -11.57 17.52 -8.52
N ASP A 38 -12.28 17.93 -9.58
CA ASP A 38 -11.78 17.88 -10.96
C ASP A 38 -10.50 18.72 -11.12
N ALA A 39 -10.43 19.89 -10.47
CA ALA A 39 -9.24 20.73 -10.50
C ALA A 39 -8.05 20.09 -9.76
N LEU A 40 -8.28 19.41 -8.63
CA LEU A 40 -7.24 18.68 -7.90
C LEU A 40 -6.76 17.44 -8.67
N ALA A 41 -7.64 16.80 -9.45
CA ALA A 41 -7.30 15.67 -10.30
C ALA A 41 -6.42 16.03 -11.48
N GLN A 42 -6.44 17.30 -11.91
CA GLN A 42 -5.63 17.82 -13.02
C GLN A 42 -4.34 18.52 -12.56
N ASP A 43 -4.14 18.68 -11.25
CA ASP A 43 -3.00 19.41 -10.69
C ASP A 43 -1.74 18.54 -10.62
N THR A 44 -0.94 18.58 -11.67
CA THR A 44 0.33 17.85 -11.78
C THR A 44 1.49 18.51 -11.02
N LEU A 45 1.30 19.72 -10.49
CA LEU A 45 2.30 20.44 -9.69
C LEU A 45 2.32 20.01 -8.22
N ASN A 46 1.33 19.23 -7.78
CA ASN A 46 1.32 18.64 -6.45
C ASN A 46 2.50 17.66 -6.30
N PRO A 47 3.40 17.84 -5.31
CA PRO A 47 4.51 16.91 -5.04
C PRO A 47 4.08 15.50 -4.61
N ASP A 48 2.82 15.31 -4.22
CA ASP A 48 2.19 14.01 -3.95
C ASP A 48 1.56 13.38 -5.20
N GLY A 49 1.55 14.10 -6.34
CA GLY A 49 0.81 13.77 -7.56
C GLY A 49 -0.64 14.27 -7.54
N PRO A 50 -1.35 14.21 -8.68
CA PRO A 50 -2.74 14.67 -8.76
C PRO A 50 -3.66 13.84 -7.88
N TYR A 51 -4.58 14.52 -7.18
CA TYR A 51 -5.49 13.87 -6.23
C TYR A 51 -6.80 13.47 -6.91
N TYR A 52 -7.04 12.16 -7.01
CA TYR A 52 -8.25 11.62 -7.63
C TYR A 52 -9.15 10.92 -6.60
N TYR A 53 -10.21 11.64 -6.19
CA TYR A 53 -11.06 11.26 -5.07
C TYR A 53 -11.73 9.88 -5.22
N TYR A 54 -12.22 9.55 -6.41
CA TYR A 54 -13.01 8.33 -6.60
C TYR A 54 -12.18 7.06 -6.46
N THR A 55 -10.95 7.04 -6.99
CA THR A 55 -10.06 5.90 -6.81
C THR A 55 -9.52 5.81 -5.39
N ASP A 56 -9.27 6.94 -4.73
CA ASP A 56 -8.92 6.96 -3.31
C ASP A 56 -10.03 6.30 -2.48
N VAL A 57 -11.30 6.64 -2.72
CA VAL A 57 -12.44 5.96 -2.09
C VAL A 57 -12.41 4.44 -2.31
N ILE A 58 -12.29 3.98 -3.56
CA ILE A 58 -12.26 2.55 -3.89
C ILE A 58 -11.11 1.87 -3.13
N GLN A 59 -9.92 2.46 -3.16
CA GLN A 59 -8.73 1.93 -2.49
C GLN A 59 -8.88 1.88 -0.97
N GLN A 60 -9.44 2.92 -0.34
CA GLN A 60 -9.68 2.94 1.10
C GLN A 60 -10.74 1.91 1.51
N VAL A 61 -11.78 1.70 0.69
CA VAL A 61 -12.81 0.67 0.95
C VAL A 61 -12.19 -0.73 0.87
N LEU A 62 -11.45 -1.03 -0.20
CA LEU A 62 -10.78 -2.33 -0.40
C LEU A 62 -9.79 -2.62 0.75
N GLN A 63 -8.95 -1.65 1.11
CA GLN A 63 -8.06 -1.76 2.27
C GLN A 63 -8.83 -1.95 3.57
N LYS A 64 -9.97 -1.29 3.76
CA LYS A 64 -10.77 -1.43 4.97
C LYS A 64 -11.38 -2.83 5.10
N GLN A 65 -11.64 -3.50 3.98
CA GLN A 65 -12.11 -4.88 3.92
C GLN A 65 -10.96 -5.91 3.83
N ASN A 66 -9.69 -5.47 3.87
CA ASN A 66 -8.49 -6.29 3.74
C ASN A 66 -8.49 -7.19 2.50
N VAL A 67 -8.91 -6.65 1.36
CA VAL A 67 -8.97 -7.39 0.10
C VAL A 67 -8.36 -6.55 -1.02
N THR A 68 -7.73 -7.22 -2.00
CA THR A 68 -7.27 -6.58 -3.23
C THR A 68 -8.20 -6.92 -4.39
N LEU A 69 -8.22 -6.10 -5.43
CA LEU A 69 -9.08 -6.31 -6.58
C LEU A 69 -8.65 -7.56 -7.37
N ALA A 70 -7.37 -7.89 -7.39
CA ALA A 70 -6.89 -9.13 -7.98
C ALA A 70 -7.42 -10.39 -7.28
N GLN A 71 -7.69 -10.33 -5.96
CA GLN A 71 -8.10 -11.48 -5.15
C GLN A 71 -9.61 -11.74 -5.15
N LEU A 72 -10.43 -10.71 -5.38
CA LEU A 72 -11.89 -10.82 -5.30
C LEU A 72 -12.46 -11.82 -6.32
N ILE A 73 -11.99 -11.76 -7.57
CA ILE A 73 -12.41 -12.64 -8.67
C ILE A 73 -11.17 -13.23 -9.34
N GLN A 74 -11.14 -14.55 -9.47
CA GLN A 74 -10.03 -15.27 -10.09
C GLN A 74 -9.96 -14.97 -11.60
N PRO A 75 -8.75 -14.93 -12.19
CA PRO A 75 -8.56 -14.53 -13.59
C PRO A 75 -9.49 -15.22 -14.60
N GLU A 76 -9.72 -16.54 -14.44
CA GLU A 76 -10.59 -17.33 -15.32
C GLU A 76 -12.10 -17.05 -15.21
N ASN A 77 -12.54 -16.36 -14.15
CA ASN A 77 -13.94 -15.95 -13.91
C ASN A 77 -14.15 -14.44 -14.08
N ARG A 78 -13.09 -13.69 -14.43
CA ARG A 78 -13.21 -12.27 -14.75
C ARG A 78 -13.88 -12.11 -16.11
N PRO A 79 -14.61 -11.00 -16.36
CA PRO A 79 -15.10 -10.68 -17.70
C PRO A 79 -13.97 -10.70 -18.74
N VAL A 80 -14.25 -11.20 -19.95
CA VAL A 80 -13.24 -11.44 -21.01
C VAL A 80 -12.40 -10.20 -21.34
N ASN A 81 -12.92 -8.99 -21.14
CA ASN A 81 -12.25 -7.72 -21.47
C ASN A 81 -11.82 -6.93 -20.22
N THR A 82 -11.62 -7.59 -19.10
CA THR A 82 -11.22 -6.92 -17.85
C THR A 82 -9.94 -6.13 -18.05
N ASN A 83 -9.95 -4.84 -17.69
CA ASN A 83 -8.76 -3.99 -17.74
C ASN A 83 -7.79 -4.39 -16.62
N GLN A 84 -6.73 -5.14 -16.96
CA GLN A 84 -5.73 -5.59 -15.98
C GLN A 84 -4.93 -4.41 -15.40
N THR A 85 -4.66 -3.37 -16.19
CA THR A 85 -4.01 -2.13 -15.75
C THR A 85 -4.82 -1.44 -14.64
N PHE A 86 -6.15 -1.45 -14.72
CA PHE A 86 -7.01 -0.90 -13.67
C PHE A 86 -6.89 -1.68 -12.36
N ILE A 87 -6.85 -3.02 -12.44
CA ILE A 87 -6.65 -3.88 -11.26
C ILE A 87 -5.29 -3.60 -10.65
N LEU A 88 -4.24 -3.62 -11.47
CA LEU A 88 -2.87 -3.38 -11.07
C LEU A 88 -2.72 -2.02 -10.38
N CYS A 89 -3.19 -0.95 -11.02
CA CYS A 89 -3.09 0.40 -10.47
C CYS A 89 -3.92 0.58 -9.21
N THR A 90 -5.12 -0.01 -9.13
CA THR A 90 -5.96 0.04 -7.92
C THR A 90 -5.25 -0.62 -6.74
N ASP A 91 -4.68 -1.81 -6.94
CA ASP A 91 -3.96 -2.56 -5.90
C ASP A 91 -2.65 -1.87 -5.50
N LEU A 92 -2.03 -1.11 -6.40
CA LEU A 92 -0.84 -0.28 -6.14
C LEU A 92 -1.13 1.13 -5.62
N LYS A 93 -2.40 1.50 -5.46
CA LYS A 93 -2.84 2.86 -5.10
C LYS A 93 -2.45 3.97 -6.09
N ILE A 94 -2.37 3.62 -7.38
CA ILE A 94 -2.03 4.54 -8.46
C ILE A 94 -3.33 5.02 -9.11
N SER A 95 -3.59 6.33 -9.10
CA SER A 95 -4.75 6.92 -9.79
C SER A 95 -4.48 7.06 -11.30
N PRO A 96 -5.51 7.19 -12.17
CA PRO A 96 -5.31 7.40 -13.59
C PRO A 96 -4.39 8.58 -13.94
N PRO A 97 -4.53 9.77 -13.31
CA PRO A 97 -3.58 10.87 -13.54
C PRO A 97 -2.14 10.55 -13.14
N ILE A 98 -1.93 9.85 -12.02
CA ILE A 98 -0.59 9.43 -11.57
C ILE A 98 -0.01 8.41 -12.55
N TYR A 99 -0.81 7.44 -13.01
CA TYR A 99 -0.36 6.47 -14.00
C TYR A 99 0.13 7.15 -15.27
N THR A 100 -0.61 8.12 -15.80
CA THR A 100 -0.17 8.90 -16.96
C THR A 100 1.18 9.58 -16.71
N LEU A 101 1.41 10.17 -15.54
CA LEU A 101 2.71 10.78 -15.20
C LEU A 101 3.84 9.76 -15.12
N LEU A 102 3.55 8.56 -14.61
CA LEU A 102 4.53 7.47 -14.51
C LEU A 102 4.91 6.92 -15.89
N THR A 103 3.92 6.63 -16.73
CA THR A 103 4.11 5.96 -18.03
C THR A 103 4.43 6.89 -19.18
N THR A 104 4.36 8.21 -19.00
CA THR A 104 4.79 9.17 -20.04
C THR A 104 6.29 9.03 -20.31
N ASP A 105 6.65 8.69 -21.54
CA ASP A 105 8.04 8.63 -21.98
C ASP A 105 8.66 10.03 -22.08
N ILE A 106 9.88 10.16 -21.55
CA ILE A 106 10.61 11.44 -21.59
C ILE A 106 11.58 11.42 -22.77
N THR A 107 11.24 12.19 -23.80
CA THR A 107 12.05 12.34 -25.01
C THR A 107 12.70 13.73 -25.03
N PRO A 108 13.79 13.94 -25.80
CA PRO A 108 14.37 15.27 -25.96
C PRO A 108 13.39 16.34 -26.47
N GLU A 109 12.33 15.93 -27.18
CA GLU A 109 11.32 16.84 -27.74
C GLU A 109 10.28 17.30 -26.73
N ASN A 110 9.88 16.43 -25.78
CA ASN A 110 8.86 16.74 -24.77
C ASN A 110 9.44 17.16 -23.41
N LEU A 111 10.76 17.00 -23.18
CA LEU A 111 11.44 17.21 -21.90
C LEU A 111 11.07 18.52 -21.19
N ASP A 112 11.13 19.66 -21.88
CA ASP A 112 10.82 20.96 -21.27
C ASP A 112 9.32 21.09 -20.93
N THR A 113 8.45 20.46 -21.72
CA THR A 113 7.00 20.46 -21.49
C THR A 113 6.66 19.60 -20.28
N GLU A 114 7.21 18.39 -20.19
CA GLU A 114 6.99 17.48 -19.07
C GLU A 114 7.62 18.01 -17.77
N TYR A 115 8.82 18.57 -17.84
CA TYR A 115 9.44 19.21 -16.67
C TYR A 115 8.58 20.36 -16.14
N LYS A 116 8.05 21.22 -17.02
CA LYS A 116 7.18 22.33 -16.63
C LYS A 116 5.84 21.86 -16.07
N LYS A 117 5.29 20.73 -16.54
CA LYS A 117 4.05 20.16 -15.98
C LYS A 117 4.22 19.72 -14.52
N VAL A 118 5.38 19.16 -14.18
CA VAL A 118 5.65 18.59 -12.85
C VAL A 118 6.23 19.62 -11.88
N PHE A 119 7.19 20.43 -12.33
CA PHE A 119 7.95 21.34 -11.48
C PHE A 119 7.62 22.82 -11.71
N GLY A 120 6.70 23.14 -12.63
CA GLY A 120 6.25 24.50 -12.89
C GLY A 120 7.41 25.40 -13.31
N THR A 121 7.69 26.42 -12.48
CA THR A 121 8.78 27.38 -12.71
C THR A 121 10.03 27.12 -11.87
N ILE A 122 10.10 26.00 -11.15
CA ILE A 122 11.25 25.68 -10.28
C ILE A 122 12.48 25.38 -11.16
N ALA A 123 13.56 26.11 -10.93
CA ALA A 123 14.80 25.93 -11.66
C ALA A 123 15.46 24.59 -11.27
N PRO A 124 15.89 23.73 -12.22
CA PRO A 124 16.48 22.42 -11.90
C PRO A 124 17.65 22.48 -10.91
N GLN A 125 18.42 23.57 -10.95
CA GLN A 125 19.61 23.77 -10.11
C GLN A 125 19.27 23.94 -8.62
N THR A 126 18.02 24.29 -8.27
CA THR A 126 17.63 24.42 -6.86
C THR A 126 17.36 23.07 -6.19
N LEU A 127 17.15 22.00 -6.97
CA LEU A 127 16.79 20.66 -6.49
C LEU A 127 17.98 19.67 -6.54
N MET A 128 19.22 20.16 -6.48
CA MET A 128 20.43 19.32 -6.58
C MET A 128 20.93 18.75 -5.25
N THR A 129 20.24 19.01 -4.14
CA THR A 129 20.65 18.55 -2.80
C THR A 129 19.54 17.73 -2.15
N ALA A 130 19.93 16.77 -1.30
CA ALA A 130 18.98 15.91 -0.59
C ALA A 130 18.00 16.72 0.27
N VAL A 131 18.48 17.81 0.89
CA VAL A 131 17.65 18.71 1.69
C VAL A 131 16.62 19.45 0.84
N ALA A 132 17.02 19.97 -0.33
CA ALA A 132 16.08 20.68 -1.21
C ALA A 132 14.98 19.75 -1.77
N LEU A 133 15.35 18.51 -2.14
CA LEU A 133 14.39 17.50 -2.56
C LEU A 133 13.48 17.07 -1.40
N ALA A 134 14.03 16.91 -0.19
CA ALA A 134 13.29 16.61 1.03
C ALA A 134 12.25 17.68 1.36
N GLU A 135 12.61 18.96 1.27
CA GLU A 135 11.68 20.07 1.48
C GLU A 135 10.58 20.12 0.41
N HIS A 136 10.90 19.81 -0.85
CA HIS A 136 9.91 19.80 -1.92
C HIS A 136 8.90 18.64 -1.81
N TYR A 137 9.39 17.44 -1.49
CA TYR A 137 8.57 16.22 -1.47
C TYR A 137 8.08 15.80 -0.08
N TYR A 138 8.50 16.47 0.99
CA TYR A 138 8.17 16.15 2.38
C TYR A 138 8.59 14.73 2.77
N LEU A 139 9.77 14.32 2.29
CA LEU A 139 10.41 13.03 2.61
C LEU A 139 11.75 13.28 3.33
N PRO A 140 12.26 12.32 4.12
CA PRO A 140 13.55 12.47 4.79
C PRO A 140 14.71 12.69 3.79
N PRO A 141 15.72 13.53 4.09
CA PRO A 141 16.87 13.73 3.22
C PRO A 141 17.60 12.43 2.85
N GLU A 142 17.64 11.46 3.76
CA GLU A 142 18.28 10.16 3.57
C GLU A 142 17.65 9.34 2.41
N PHE A 143 16.39 9.61 2.06
CA PHE A 143 15.72 8.99 0.91
C PHE A 143 16.40 9.40 -0.41
N PHE A 144 16.87 10.65 -0.51
CA PHE A 144 17.37 11.23 -1.75
C PHE A 144 18.87 11.04 -1.99
N GLU A 145 19.64 10.57 -1.00
CA GLU A 145 21.10 10.43 -1.11
C GLU A 145 21.53 9.56 -2.32
N LEU A 146 20.78 8.50 -2.62
CA LEU A 146 21.02 7.64 -3.80
C LEU A 146 20.45 8.20 -5.10
N LEU A 147 19.59 9.21 -5.02
CA LEU A 147 18.85 9.79 -6.13
C LEU A 147 19.40 11.18 -6.53
N LEU A 148 20.56 11.58 -6.00
CA LEU A 148 21.14 12.88 -6.34
C LEU A 148 21.64 12.90 -7.79
N PRO A 149 21.41 14.01 -8.53
CA PRO A 149 21.95 14.18 -9.86
C PRO A 149 23.49 14.31 -9.84
N ASN A 150 24.13 14.08 -10.99
CA ASN A 150 25.55 14.33 -11.11
C ASN A 150 25.82 15.84 -11.17
N LYS A 151 26.91 16.29 -10.53
CA LYS A 151 27.24 17.72 -10.40
C LYS A 151 27.62 18.37 -11.73
N ASP A 152 28.07 17.56 -12.69
CA ASP A 152 28.52 18.01 -14.01
C ASP A 152 27.44 17.87 -15.10
N ASP A 153 26.21 17.48 -14.73
CA ASP A 153 25.10 17.31 -15.68
C ASP A 153 24.68 18.64 -16.32
N THR A 154 24.38 18.59 -17.62
CA THR A 154 23.74 19.71 -18.33
C THR A 154 22.31 19.94 -17.83
N GLU A 155 21.72 21.11 -18.09
CA GLU A 155 20.35 21.40 -17.67
C GLU A 155 19.33 20.37 -18.21
N ALA A 156 19.51 19.88 -19.43
CA ALA A 156 18.65 18.84 -19.99
C ALA A 156 18.77 17.50 -19.23
N GLN A 157 20.00 17.09 -18.90
CA GLN A 157 20.25 15.89 -18.10
C GLN A 157 19.69 16.04 -16.68
N LEU A 158 19.82 17.22 -16.06
CA LEU A 158 19.22 17.51 -14.76
C LEU A 158 17.69 17.40 -14.81
N LYS A 159 17.03 17.96 -15.84
CA LYS A 159 15.57 17.84 -16.01
C LYS A 159 15.13 16.39 -16.16
N GLN A 160 15.81 15.63 -16.99
CA GLN A 160 15.50 14.21 -17.22
C GLN A 160 15.66 13.40 -15.92
N HIS A 161 16.76 13.64 -15.18
CA HIS A 161 17.00 13.00 -13.89
C HIS A 161 15.94 13.37 -12.86
N LEU A 162 15.59 14.65 -12.71
CA LEU A 162 14.57 15.10 -11.76
C LEU A 162 13.18 14.54 -12.08
N LEU A 163 12.81 14.41 -13.36
CA LEU A 163 11.58 13.74 -13.77
C LEU A 163 11.58 12.24 -13.39
N LYS A 164 12.72 11.56 -13.55
CA LYS A 164 12.88 10.18 -13.06
C LYS A 164 12.75 10.09 -11.54
N VAL A 165 13.38 11.01 -10.79
CA VAL A 165 13.22 11.10 -9.32
C VAL A 165 11.76 11.33 -8.95
N HIS A 166 11.04 12.20 -9.68
CA HIS A 166 9.61 12.40 -9.45
C HIS A 166 8.82 11.10 -9.60
N LYS A 167 9.04 10.32 -10.67
CA LYS A 167 8.40 9.02 -10.86
C LYS A 167 8.69 8.06 -9.68
N ILE A 168 9.95 7.99 -9.24
CA ILE A 168 10.36 7.16 -8.09
C ILE A 168 9.67 7.63 -6.80
N VAL A 169 9.54 8.94 -6.57
CA VAL A 169 8.85 9.49 -5.40
C VAL A 169 7.36 9.17 -5.42
N LEU A 170 6.70 9.31 -6.58
CA LEU A 170 5.29 8.95 -6.74
C LEU A 170 5.08 7.46 -6.44
N LEU A 171 5.91 6.58 -7.03
CA LEU A 171 5.89 5.15 -6.73
C LEU A 171 6.13 4.88 -5.24
N HIS A 172 7.08 5.57 -4.60
CA HIS A 172 7.32 5.41 -3.16
C HIS A 172 6.09 5.81 -2.34
N LYS A 173 5.45 6.94 -2.64
CA LYS A 173 4.28 7.41 -1.89
C LYS A 173 3.07 6.48 -2.04
N THR A 174 2.83 5.93 -3.22
CA THR A 174 1.70 5.01 -3.47
C THR A 174 1.98 3.60 -2.96
N THR A 175 3.21 3.10 -3.13
CA THR A 175 3.56 1.69 -2.89
C THR A 175 4.27 1.45 -1.56
N GLN A 176 4.92 2.47 -0.99
CA GLN A 176 5.78 2.42 0.21
C GLN A 176 7.08 1.60 0.06
N MET A 177 7.52 1.32 -1.18
CA MET A 177 8.76 0.59 -1.47
C MET A 177 10.02 1.45 -1.30
N THR A 178 11.17 0.84 -1.00
CA THR A 178 12.43 1.59 -0.84
C THR A 178 12.94 2.21 -2.16
N GLN A 179 13.67 3.31 -2.04
CA GLN A 179 14.25 4.02 -3.17
C GLN A 179 15.21 3.15 -3.99
N LEU A 180 15.93 2.21 -3.37
CA LEU A 180 16.87 1.34 -4.07
C LEU A 180 16.13 0.38 -5.00
N THR A 181 15.07 -0.27 -4.50
CA THR A 181 14.28 -1.22 -5.29
C THR A 181 13.61 -0.51 -6.47
N LEU A 182 13.01 0.67 -6.21
CA LEU A 182 12.36 1.46 -7.24
C LEU A 182 13.35 2.00 -8.28
N LEU A 183 14.53 2.45 -7.83
CA LEU A 183 15.59 2.91 -8.74
C LEU A 183 16.02 1.78 -9.67
N ASP A 184 16.36 0.60 -9.13
CA ASP A 184 16.84 -0.52 -9.93
C ASP A 184 15.78 -1.01 -10.94
N LEU A 185 14.49 -1.05 -10.55
CA LEU A 185 13.38 -1.41 -11.46
C LEU A 185 13.17 -0.42 -12.62
N VAL A 186 13.39 0.87 -12.35
CA VAL A 186 13.23 1.95 -13.33
C VAL A 186 14.45 2.06 -14.23
N GLU A 187 15.66 1.86 -13.70
CA GLU A 187 16.92 1.87 -14.47
C GLU A 187 17.01 0.69 -15.45
N ASP A 188 16.55 -0.51 -15.05
CA ASP A 188 16.50 -1.69 -15.94
C ASP A 188 15.66 -1.43 -17.21
N ARG A 189 14.80 -0.41 -17.19
CA ARG A 189 13.92 0.00 -18.31
C ARG A 189 14.25 1.40 -18.83
N ASN A 190 15.54 1.77 -18.81
CA ASN A 190 16.05 3.05 -19.33
C ASN A 190 15.40 4.30 -18.72
N GLY A 191 14.91 4.22 -17.48
CA GLY A 191 14.27 5.34 -16.78
C GLY A 191 12.75 5.45 -17.00
N ASN A 192 12.14 4.51 -17.73
CA ASN A 192 10.71 4.47 -17.97
C ASN A 192 9.98 3.57 -16.95
N VAL A 193 8.72 3.89 -16.68
CA VAL A 193 7.82 3.05 -15.88
C VAL A 193 6.82 2.44 -16.84
N THR A 194 6.88 1.12 -16.99
CA THR A 194 5.98 0.33 -17.83
C THR A 194 5.01 -0.47 -16.98
N GLU A 195 4.03 -1.14 -17.60
CA GLU A 195 3.14 -2.06 -16.89
C GLU A 195 3.91 -3.18 -16.19
N ASP A 196 4.94 -3.76 -16.82
CA ASP A 196 5.83 -4.75 -16.18
C ASP A 196 6.49 -4.19 -14.92
N THR A 197 6.85 -2.91 -14.91
CA THR A 197 7.44 -2.26 -13.72
C THR A 197 6.45 -2.27 -12.56
N LEU A 198 5.19 -1.97 -12.86
CA LEU A 198 4.12 -1.97 -11.87
C LEU A 198 3.78 -3.40 -11.43
N THR A 199 3.77 -4.36 -12.35
CA THR A 199 3.57 -5.79 -12.07
C THR A 199 4.66 -6.31 -11.12
N ASP A 200 5.93 -5.99 -11.38
CA ASP A 200 7.06 -6.34 -10.50
C ASP A 200 6.89 -5.75 -9.09
N ILE A 201 6.48 -4.48 -9.00
CA ILE A 201 6.20 -3.81 -7.71
C ILE A 201 5.07 -4.54 -6.98
N LEU A 202 3.98 -4.89 -7.68
CA LEU A 202 2.86 -5.61 -7.09
C LEU A 202 3.31 -6.97 -6.58
N HIS A 203 4.06 -7.74 -7.38
CA HIS A 203 4.63 -9.02 -6.98
C HIS A 203 5.54 -8.89 -5.76
N ILE A 204 6.44 -7.90 -5.71
CA ILE A 204 7.29 -7.66 -4.52
C ILE A 204 6.43 -7.43 -3.28
N LYS A 205 5.38 -6.59 -3.38
CA LYS A 205 4.49 -6.33 -2.25
C LYS A 205 3.74 -7.57 -1.79
N GLN A 206 3.23 -8.36 -2.74
CA GLN A 206 2.58 -9.63 -2.46
C GLN A 206 3.56 -10.62 -1.81
N TYR A 207 4.79 -10.71 -2.29
CA TYR A 207 5.81 -11.59 -1.73
C TYR A 207 6.18 -11.21 -0.30
N VAL A 208 6.36 -9.92 0.00
CA VAL A 208 6.59 -9.44 1.37
C VAL A 208 5.40 -9.77 2.27
N GLN A 209 4.18 -9.57 1.78
CA GLN A 209 2.96 -9.78 2.56
C GLN A 209 2.66 -11.26 2.86
N PHE A 210 2.78 -12.14 1.86
CA PHE A 210 2.35 -13.54 1.96
C PHE A 210 3.46 -14.50 2.38
N TYR A 211 4.73 -14.17 2.13
CA TYR A 211 5.85 -15.08 2.39
C TYR A 211 6.80 -14.63 3.50
N ASN A 212 6.45 -13.56 4.23
CA ASN A 212 7.27 -13.01 5.31
C ASN A 212 8.72 -12.74 4.88
N LEU A 213 8.91 -12.34 3.63
CA LEU A 213 10.21 -11.95 3.08
C LEU A 213 10.48 -10.48 3.34
N GLU A 214 11.76 -10.14 3.52
CA GLU A 214 12.19 -8.75 3.47
C GLU A 214 12.16 -8.23 2.02
N GLU A 215 11.95 -6.92 1.82
CA GLU A 215 11.90 -6.33 0.48
C GLU A 215 13.15 -6.66 -0.35
N GLN A 216 14.34 -6.69 0.27
CA GLN A 216 15.59 -7.05 -0.37
C GLN A 216 15.59 -8.50 -0.90
N GLN A 217 14.86 -9.41 -0.27
CA GLN A 217 14.71 -10.79 -0.73
C GLN A 217 13.63 -10.90 -1.82
N ALA A 218 12.49 -10.24 -1.60
CA ALA A 218 11.36 -10.25 -2.55
C ALA A 218 11.76 -9.68 -3.92
N ARG A 219 12.60 -8.65 -3.96
CA ARG A 219 13.10 -8.08 -5.21
C ARG A 219 14.00 -9.02 -6.01
N VAL A 220 14.81 -9.84 -5.33
CA VAL A 220 15.59 -10.90 -5.98
C VAL A 220 14.66 -11.96 -6.55
N TRP A 221 13.56 -12.22 -5.86
CA TRP A 221 12.60 -13.22 -6.26
C TRP A 221 11.81 -12.84 -7.52
N VAL A 222 11.50 -11.56 -7.72
CA VAL A 222 10.90 -11.06 -8.98
C VAL A 222 11.89 -11.15 -10.15
N GLY A 223 13.20 -11.06 -9.90
CA GLY A 223 14.24 -11.27 -10.91
C GLY A 223 15.38 -10.27 -10.87
N LEU A 224 15.34 -9.28 -9.96
CA LEU A 224 16.43 -8.34 -9.80
C LEU A 224 17.68 -9.04 -9.24
N LYS A 225 18.84 -8.52 -9.61
CA LYS A 225 20.13 -9.01 -9.13
C LYS A 225 20.33 -8.69 -7.65
N ILE A 226 21.09 -9.53 -6.95
CA ILE A 226 21.53 -9.24 -5.58
C ILE A 226 22.26 -7.90 -5.57
N SER A 227 21.76 -6.94 -4.80
CA SER A 227 22.32 -5.58 -4.83
C SER A 227 23.70 -5.52 -4.20
N GLN A 228 24.63 -4.90 -4.92
CA GLN A 228 25.96 -4.56 -4.41
C GLN A 228 26.01 -3.15 -3.80
N THR A 229 24.91 -2.40 -3.84
CA THR A 229 24.81 -1.03 -3.36
C THR A 229 24.62 -0.98 -1.85
N ALA A 230 25.49 -0.25 -1.17
CA ALA A 230 25.37 0.05 0.26
C ALA A 230 24.55 1.33 0.45
N VAL A 231 23.56 1.30 1.35
CA VAL A 231 22.62 2.41 1.57
C VAL A 231 22.72 2.88 3.02
N ASN A 232 22.81 4.19 3.25
CA ASN A 232 22.78 4.80 4.59
C ASN A 232 23.79 4.19 5.58
N GLY A 233 24.98 3.80 5.09
CA GLY A 233 26.04 3.21 5.91
C GLY A 233 25.83 1.74 6.30
N GLN A 234 24.77 1.09 5.80
CA GLN A 234 24.56 -0.35 5.94
C GLN A 234 25.35 -1.12 4.87
N LEU A 235 25.72 -2.37 5.19
CA LEU A 235 26.32 -3.28 4.20
C LEU A 235 25.33 -3.55 3.07
N SER A 236 25.83 -3.68 1.84
CA SER A 236 25.00 -4.10 0.71
C SER A 236 24.46 -5.52 0.91
N GLN A 237 23.37 -5.86 0.23
CA GLN A 237 22.79 -7.21 0.30
C GLN A 237 23.84 -8.29 -0.03
N TYR A 238 24.69 -8.05 -1.03
CA TYR A 238 25.77 -8.95 -1.39
C TYR A 238 26.78 -9.14 -0.26
N ASP A 239 27.22 -8.05 0.38
CA ASP A 239 28.20 -8.12 1.47
C ASP A 239 27.60 -8.70 2.77
N GLN A 240 26.30 -8.50 3.01
CA GLN A 240 25.59 -9.16 4.11
C GLN A 240 25.55 -10.69 3.91
N LEU A 241 25.31 -11.14 2.69
CA LEU A 241 25.14 -12.55 2.35
C LEU A 241 26.47 -13.33 2.30
N PHE A 242 27.51 -12.73 1.72
CA PHE A 242 28.77 -13.44 1.47
C PHE A 242 29.95 -13.00 2.35
N ASN A 243 29.93 -11.78 2.87
CA ASN A 243 31.12 -11.15 3.46
C ASN A 243 30.96 -10.75 4.93
N ASN A 244 29.96 -11.29 5.64
CA ASN A 244 29.70 -10.96 7.04
C ASN A 244 29.48 -12.23 7.92
N PRO A 245 30.56 -12.90 8.40
CA PRO A 245 31.98 -12.61 8.17
C PRO A 245 32.53 -13.24 6.87
N PRO A 246 33.64 -12.71 6.31
CA PRO A 246 34.23 -13.25 5.09
C PRO A 246 34.87 -14.63 5.33
N LEU A 247 34.59 -15.59 4.45
CA LEU A 247 35.15 -16.94 4.54
C LEU A 247 36.67 -16.90 4.31
N TYR A 248 37.42 -17.56 5.19
CA TYR A 248 38.90 -17.55 5.21
C TYR A 248 39.52 -16.13 5.29
N GLY A 249 38.76 -15.12 5.75
CA GLY A 249 39.23 -13.74 5.82
C GLY A 249 39.41 -13.07 4.45
N GLN A 250 38.89 -13.65 3.37
CA GLN A 250 38.96 -13.09 2.02
C GLN A 250 37.58 -12.60 1.58
N LYS A 251 37.53 -11.40 0.99
CA LYS A 251 36.29 -10.87 0.41
C LYS A 251 35.91 -11.70 -0.81
N PHE A 252 34.72 -12.28 -0.80
CA PHE A 252 34.12 -12.92 -1.97
C PHE A 252 33.55 -11.84 -2.89
N ALA A 253 33.94 -11.88 -4.16
CA ALA A 253 33.49 -10.95 -5.19
C ALA A 253 33.31 -11.70 -6.53
N PRO A 254 32.43 -11.23 -7.41
CA PRO A 254 32.33 -11.76 -8.77
C PRO A 254 33.68 -11.57 -9.49
N ASP A 255 34.16 -12.63 -10.13
CA ASP A 255 35.43 -12.61 -10.87
C ASP A 255 35.32 -13.21 -12.28
N ASP A 256 34.10 -13.52 -12.71
CA ASP A 256 33.75 -14.04 -14.04
C ASP A 256 34.44 -15.35 -14.42
N LYS A 257 35.07 -16.06 -13.47
CA LYS A 257 35.70 -17.36 -13.71
C LYS A 257 34.71 -18.50 -13.55
N GLU A 258 34.97 -19.60 -14.25
CA GLU A 258 34.20 -20.84 -14.13
C GLU A 258 34.73 -21.73 -13.01
N TYR A 259 33.80 -22.32 -12.25
CA TYR A 259 34.08 -23.23 -11.16
C TYR A 259 33.21 -24.49 -11.29
N ASP A 260 33.81 -25.66 -11.06
CA ASP A 260 33.08 -26.93 -11.01
C ASP A 260 32.15 -26.97 -9.78
N VAL A 261 30.85 -27.15 -9.99
CA VAL A 261 29.82 -27.25 -8.94
C VAL A 261 29.43 -28.69 -8.61
N ALA A 262 30.06 -29.71 -9.23
CA ALA A 262 29.79 -31.11 -8.92
C ALA A 262 29.96 -31.43 -7.42
N PRO A 263 29.23 -32.42 -6.85
CA PRO A 263 29.23 -32.65 -5.40
C PRO A 263 30.63 -32.92 -4.82
N ASN A 264 31.50 -33.60 -5.58
CA ASN A 264 32.85 -33.96 -5.16
C ASN A 264 33.90 -32.85 -5.38
N ALA A 265 33.57 -31.80 -6.14
CA ALA A 265 34.48 -30.70 -6.44
C ALA A 265 34.71 -29.80 -5.21
N GLN A 266 35.96 -29.32 -5.03
CA GLN A 266 36.37 -28.48 -3.90
C GLN A 266 36.93 -27.15 -4.41
N ASN A 267 36.22 -26.06 -4.15
CA ASN A 267 36.65 -24.71 -4.50
C ASN A 267 36.03 -23.65 -3.58
N VAL A 268 36.58 -22.44 -3.62
CA VAL A 268 36.16 -21.31 -2.78
C VAL A 268 34.78 -20.79 -3.18
N PHE A 269 34.41 -20.87 -4.46
CA PHE A 269 33.09 -20.48 -4.96
C PHE A 269 31.96 -21.29 -4.29
N LYS A 270 31.98 -22.63 -4.42
CA LYS A 270 31.04 -23.52 -3.71
C LYS A 270 31.04 -23.29 -2.20
N SER A 271 32.21 -23.09 -1.60
CA SER A 271 32.31 -22.89 -0.14
C SER A 271 31.58 -21.63 0.31
N ASN A 272 31.69 -20.52 -0.44
CA ASN A 272 30.95 -19.29 -0.17
C ASN A 272 29.45 -19.46 -0.40
N LEU A 273 29.03 -20.10 -1.50
CA LEU A 273 27.59 -20.35 -1.77
C LEU A 273 26.94 -21.22 -0.68
N LYS A 274 27.61 -22.29 -0.25
CA LYS A 274 27.11 -23.17 0.82
C LYS A 274 26.97 -22.43 2.14
N GLN A 275 27.93 -21.58 2.50
CA GLN A 275 27.84 -20.77 3.72
C GLN A 275 26.70 -19.75 3.63
N ALA A 276 26.61 -19.04 2.49
CA ALA A 276 25.61 -17.99 2.28
C ALA A 276 24.18 -18.52 2.28
N PHE A 277 23.93 -19.65 1.61
CA PHE A 277 22.59 -20.20 1.43
C PHE A 277 22.24 -21.32 2.40
N ALA A 278 23.17 -21.70 3.29
CA ALA A 278 23.03 -22.80 4.24
C ALA A 278 22.67 -24.16 3.59
N VAL A 279 23.22 -24.43 2.40
CA VAL A 279 23.01 -25.67 1.63
C VAL A 279 24.22 -26.60 1.66
N ASN A 280 23.99 -27.89 1.46
CA ASN A 280 25.06 -28.88 1.31
C ASN A 280 25.51 -29.06 -0.17
N ASP A 281 26.55 -29.87 -0.41
CA ASP A 281 27.11 -30.08 -1.75
C ASP A 281 26.13 -30.75 -2.73
N GLN A 282 25.22 -31.61 -2.24
CA GLN A 282 24.21 -32.26 -3.07
C GLN A 282 23.07 -31.29 -3.41
N GLU A 283 22.58 -30.54 -2.42
CA GLU A 283 21.55 -29.52 -2.61
C GLU A 283 22.01 -28.45 -3.60
N LEU A 284 23.23 -27.93 -3.45
CA LEU A 284 23.77 -26.95 -4.39
C LEU A 284 23.82 -27.49 -5.82
N TYR A 285 24.22 -28.75 -5.99
CA TYR A 285 24.25 -29.38 -7.31
C TYR A 285 22.86 -29.67 -7.87
N GLN A 286 21.87 -30.00 -7.02
CA GLN A 286 20.47 -30.14 -7.44
C GLN A 286 19.89 -28.82 -7.93
N ILE A 287 20.16 -27.71 -7.24
CA ILE A 287 19.76 -26.36 -7.69
C ILE A 287 20.35 -26.09 -9.07
N PHE A 288 21.65 -26.37 -9.25
CA PHE A 288 22.31 -26.19 -10.53
C PHE A 288 21.60 -26.97 -11.62
N LEU A 289 21.40 -28.28 -11.45
CA LEU A 289 20.76 -29.13 -12.46
C LEU A 289 19.32 -28.76 -12.77
N THR A 290 18.56 -28.26 -11.78
CA THR A 290 17.12 -27.97 -11.95
C THR A 290 16.89 -26.59 -12.58
N TYR A 291 17.69 -25.59 -12.21
CA TYR A 291 17.35 -24.18 -12.46
C TYR A 291 18.40 -23.39 -13.26
N ILE A 292 19.66 -23.80 -13.23
CA ILE A 292 20.77 -23.02 -13.80
C ILE A 292 21.38 -23.71 -15.02
N TYR A 293 21.45 -25.04 -14.99
CA TYR A 293 22.03 -25.84 -16.05
C TYR A 293 21.16 -25.77 -17.31
N ASP A 294 21.78 -25.39 -18.42
CA ASP A 294 21.20 -25.44 -19.75
C ASP A 294 21.80 -26.64 -20.50
N GLU A 295 20.96 -27.59 -20.91
CA GLU A 295 21.41 -28.77 -21.68
C GLU A 295 22.06 -28.40 -23.02
N ASN A 296 21.76 -27.20 -23.56
CA ASN A 296 22.37 -26.69 -24.78
C ASN A 296 23.79 -26.15 -24.56
N ASP A 297 24.16 -25.88 -23.31
CA ASP A 297 25.49 -25.39 -22.95
C ASP A 297 26.42 -26.57 -22.61
N ASN A 298 27.46 -26.75 -23.42
CA ASN A 298 28.39 -27.90 -23.32
C ASN A 298 29.32 -27.84 -22.09
N ASN A 299 29.03 -26.98 -21.12
CA ASN A 299 29.86 -26.67 -19.95
C ASN A 299 29.77 -27.69 -18.80
N GLY A 300 28.92 -28.72 -18.92
CA GLY A 300 28.83 -29.80 -17.94
C GLY A 300 28.48 -29.28 -16.54
N SER A 301 29.32 -29.55 -15.54
CA SER A 301 29.13 -29.11 -14.15
C SER A 301 29.82 -27.78 -13.81
N PHE A 302 30.26 -27.00 -14.79
CA PHE A 302 30.93 -25.71 -14.55
C PHE A 302 29.92 -24.56 -14.52
N CYS A 303 30.08 -23.65 -13.55
CA CYS A 303 29.27 -22.45 -13.38
C CYS A 303 30.16 -21.22 -13.23
N LYS A 304 29.79 -20.12 -13.88
CA LYS A 304 30.50 -18.85 -13.80
C LYS A 304 30.23 -18.13 -12.46
N ASN A 305 31.26 -17.55 -11.86
CA ASN A 305 31.16 -16.69 -10.68
C ASN A 305 30.83 -15.25 -11.09
N ASP A 306 29.59 -15.04 -11.52
CA ASP A 306 29.02 -13.71 -11.77
C ASP A 306 27.75 -13.47 -10.94
N ILE A 307 27.25 -12.23 -11.00
CA ILE A 307 26.07 -11.84 -10.24
C ILE A 307 24.80 -12.56 -10.72
N ALA A 308 24.69 -12.88 -12.00
CA ALA A 308 23.51 -13.54 -12.54
C ALA A 308 23.35 -14.95 -11.95
N HIS A 309 24.42 -15.77 -12.00
CA HIS A 309 24.39 -17.13 -11.48
C HIS A 309 24.26 -17.17 -9.96
N THR A 310 24.98 -16.30 -9.23
CA THR A 310 24.84 -16.22 -7.77
C THR A 310 23.45 -15.77 -7.34
N THR A 311 22.82 -14.85 -8.09
CA THR A 311 21.41 -14.46 -7.91
C THR A 311 20.48 -15.64 -8.19
N ALA A 312 20.71 -16.42 -9.25
CA ALA A 312 19.87 -17.57 -9.59
C ALA A 312 19.89 -18.66 -8.50
N PHE A 313 21.07 -18.98 -7.95
CA PHE A 313 21.17 -19.89 -6.80
C PHE A 313 20.40 -19.36 -5.60
N TYR A 314 20.58 -18.07 -5.29
CA TYR A 314 19.90 -17.46 -4.15
C TYR A 314 18.38 -17.43 -4.33
N ARG A 315 17.89 -17.10 -5.53
CA ARG A 315 16.47 -17.09 -5.89
C ARG A 315 15.82 -18.46 -5.68
N PHE A 316 16.47 -19.55 -6.08
CA PHE A 316 15.97 -20.90 -5.84
C PHE A 316 15.94 -21.25 -4.35
N CYS A 317 16.97 -20.84 -3.59
CA CYS A 317 16.98 -21.03 -2.14
C CYS A 317 15.88 -20.23 -1.43
N LEU A 318 15.63 -19.00 -1.88
CA LEU A 318 14.53 -18.16 -1.38
C LEU A 318 13.17 -18.79 -1.70
N LEU A 319 12.95 -19.26 -2.94
CA LEU A 319 11.75 -20.00 -3.34
C LEU A 319 11.45 -21.16 -2.38
N ALA A 320 12.46 -21.97 -2.09
CA ALA A 320 12.33 -23.12 -1.19
C ALA A 320 12.02 -22.66 0.24
N THR A 321 12.81 -21.73 0.78
CA THR A 321 12.69 -21.26 2.17
C THR A 321 11.37 -20.54 2.41
N ALA A 322 10.95 -19.67 1.49
CA ALA A 322 9.68 -18.91 1.57
C ALA A 322 8.46 -19.83 1.60
N ASN A 323 8.50 -20.93 0.84
CA ASN A 323 7.45 -21.93 0.80
C ASN A 323 7.60 -23.04 1.85
N GLN A 324 8.61 -22.94 2.73
CA GLN A 324 8.94 -23.96 3.75
C GLN A 324 9.22 -25.35 3.15
N LEU A 325 9.82 -25.38 1.96
CA LEU A 325 10.20 -26.59 1.23
C LEU A 325 11.69 -26.85 1.37
N THR A 326 12.08 -28.13 1.32
CA THR A 326 13.47 -28.51 1.05
C THR A 326 13.82 -28.28 -0.42
N ILE A 327 15.11 -28.17 -0.74
CA ILE A 327 15.59 -28.05 -2.13
C ILE A 327 15.11 -29.22 -2.99
N ALA A 328 15.12 -30.43 -2.45
CA ALA A 328 14.64 -31.62 -3.15
C ALA A 328 13.12 -31.56 -3.43
N GLU A 329 12.31 -31.11 -2.48
CA GLU A 329 10.87 -30.94 -2.66
C GLU A 329 10.55 -29.87 -3.71
N LEU A 330 11.27 -28.74 -3.69
CA LEU A 330 11.10 -27.71 -4.71
C LEU A 330 11.50 -28.25 -6.09
N SER A 331 12.62 -28.97 -6.23
CA SER A 331 13.01 -29.58 -7.51
C SER A 331 11.96 -30.55 -8.04
N ILE A 332 11.29 -31.31 -7.17
CA ILE A 332 10.18 -32.18 -7.57
C ILE A 332 9.00 -31.35 -8.09
N LEU A 333 8.59 -30.30 -7.36
CA LEU A 333 7.50 -29.42 -7.79
C LEU A 333 7.83 -28.67 -9.08
N PHE A 334 9.11 -28.29 -9.27
CA PHE A 334 9.60 -27.63 -10.47
C PHE A 334 9.31 -28.46 -11.74
N ASN A 335 9.53 -29.78 -11.64
CA ASN A 335 9.24 -30.72 -12.71
C ASN A 335 7.74 -31.03 -12.83
N LEU A 336 7.03 -31.22 -11.71
CA LEU A 336 5.60 -31.56 -11.72
C LEU A 336 4.68 -30.44 -12.21
N LEU A 337 5.11 -29.18 -12.08
CA LEU A 337 4.35 -28.00 -12.50
C LEU A 337 4.79 -27.48 -13.88
N ASP A 338 5.61 -28.25 -14.61
CA ASP A 338 6.06 -27.97 -15.98
C ASP A 338 6.68 -26.57 -16.15
N HIS A 339 7.56 -26.13 -15.24
CA HIS A 339 8.19 -24.79 -15.31
C HIS A 339 8.75 -24.47 -16.69
N HIS A 340 9.33 -25.45 -17.40
CA HIS A 340 9.91 -25.25 -18.73
C HIS A 340 8.91 -24.78 -19.81
N GLN A 341 7.60 -24.92 -19.57
CA GLN A 341 6.55 -24.54 -20.52
C GLN A 341 5.82 -23.23 -20.15
N ILE A 342 6.12 -22.64 -19.01
CA ILE A 342 5.42 -21.45 -18.50
C ILE A 342 6.39 -20.35 -18.10
N SER A 343 5.90 -19.10 -18.04
CA SER A 343 6.73 -17.99 -17.56
C SER A 343 7.10 -18.19 -16.09
N THR A 344 8.20 -17.54 -15.66
CA THR A 344 8.65 -17.63 -14.27
C THR A 344 7.59 -17.12 -13.29
N GLU A 345 6.87 -16.06 -13.64
CA GLU A 345 5.77 -15.50 -12.84
C GLU A 345 4.62 -16.49 -12.69
N ALA A 346 4.14 -17.05 -13.81
CA ALA A 346 3.07 -18.04 -13.81
C ALA A 346 3.46 -19.30 -13.02
N PHE A 347 4.75 -19.67 -13.03
CA PHE A 347 5.24 -20.76 -12.18
C PHE A 347 5.18 -20.40 -10.70
N ILE A 348 5.60 -19.20 -10.30
CA ILE A 348 5.58 -18.78 -8.89
C ILE A 348 4.13 -18.80 -8.36
N ASP A 349 3.17 -18.31 -9.13
CA ASP A 349 1.74 -18.34 -8.76
C ASP A 349 1.21 -19.77 -8.64
N LYS A 350 1.56 -20.65 -9.59
CA LYS A 350 1.19 -22.07 -9.52
C LYS A 350 1.84 -22.77 -8.34
N LEU A 351 3.12 -22.49 -8.07
CA LEU A 351 3.85 -23.05 -6.93
C LEU A 351 3.18 -22.62 -5.62
N HIS A 352 2.89 -21.32 -5.48
CA HIS A 352 2.18 -20.76 -4.33
C HIS A 352 0.86 -21.49 -4.09
N THR A 353 0.01 -21.50 -5.10
CA THR A 353 -1.33 -22.10 -5.05
C THR A 353 -1.24 -23.59 -4.72
N THR A 354 -0.23 -24.28 -5.24
CA THR A 354 0.00 -25.70 -4.96
C THR A 354 0.47 -25.94 -3.53
N VAL A 355 1.41 -25.16 -3.01
CA VAL A 355 1.91 -25.29 -1.63
C VAL A 355 0.82 -24.95 -0.63
N GLU A 356 0.07 -23.87 -0.83
CA GLU A 356 -1.08 -23.53 0.01
C GLU A 356 -2.14 -24.62 -0.02
N TRP A 357 -2.45 -25.14 -1.20
CA TRP A 357 -3.39 -26.25 -1.35
C TRP A 357 -2.90 -27.50 -0.59
N LEU A 358 -1.63 -27.89 -0.72
CA LEU A 358 -1.05 -29.01 0.02
C LEU A 358 -1.18 -28.80 1.53
N ASN A 359 -0.82 -27.62 2.03
CA ASN A 359 -0.94 -27.28 3.44
C ASN A 359 -2.40 -27.35 3.93
N ASN A 360 -3.35 -26.82 3.15
CA ASN A 360 -4.78 -26.86 3.46
C ASN A 360 -5.33 -28.31 3.50
N GLN A 361 -4.81 -29.19 2.64
CA GLN A 361 -5.14 -30.61 2.65
C GLN A 361 -4.33 -31.43 3.66
N ASN A 362 -3.38 -30.82 4.39
CA ASN A 362 -2.41 -31.48 5.27
C ASN A 362 -1.56 -32.55 4.54
N LEU A 363 -1.15 -32.25 3.31
CA LEU A 363 -0.32 -33.10 2.45
C LEU A 363 1.10 -32.54 2.33
N ASN A 364 2.06 -33.42 2.04
CA ASN A 364 3.43 -33.04 1.69
C ASN A 364 3.73 -33.39 0.22
N VAL A 365 4.88 -32.94 -0.30
CA VAL A 365 5.25 -33.16 -1.70
C VAL A 365 5.37 -34.66 -2.05
N ALA A 366 5.84 -35.49 -1.12
CA ALA A 366 5.88 -36.94 -1.33
C ALA A 366 4.48 -37.55 -1.50
N SER A 367 3.49 -37.06 -0.75
CA SER A 367 2.08 -37.45 -0.91
C SER A 367 1.56 -37.01 -2.28
N LEU A 368 1.90 -35.79 -2.71
CA LEU A 368 1.53 -35.31 -4.06
C LEU A 368 2.09 -36.22 -5.15
N VAL A 369 3.38 -36.57 -5.07
CA VAL A 369 4.01 -37.52 -6.00
C VAL A 369 3.27 -38.86 -6.01
N ALA A 370 2.92 -39.40 -4.84
CA ALA A 370 2.16 -40.65 -4.78
C ALA A 370 0.77 -40.53 -5.46
N LEU A 371 0.13 -39.36 -5.36
CA LEU A 371 -1.18 -39.10 -5.95
C LEU A 371 -1.13 -38.87 -7.47
N THR A 372 -0.01 -38.37 -8.01
CA THR A 372 0.09 -37.96 -9.42
C THR A 372 0.99 -38.85 -10.27
N THR A 373 1.87 -39.66 -9.66
CA THR A 373 2.87 -40.45 -10.38
C THR A 373 2.24 -41.40 -11.41
N ASP A 374 2.92 -41.55 -12.53
CA ASP A 374 2.69 -42.54 -13.58
C ASP A 374 3.77 -43.64 -13.61
N ASN A 375 4.90 -43.41 -12.94
CA ASN A 375 6.03 -44.34 -12.87
C ASN A 375 5.99 -45.18 -11.59
N PHE A 376 5.28 -46.29 -11.64
CA PHE A 376 5.17 -47.22 -10.50
C PHE A 376 6.35 -48.19 -10.41
N ASP A 377 6.72 -48.57 -9.18
CA ASP A 377 7.56 -49.75 -8.97
C ASP A 377 6.82 -50.99 -9.50
N THR A 378 7.53 -51.84 -10.23
CA THR A 378 6.99 -53.06 -10.85
C THR A 378 7.43 -54.33 -10.15
N ASN A 379 7.95 -54.21 -8.92
CA ASN A 379 8.25 -55.34 -8.05
C ASN A 379 6.97 -55.95 -7.44
N GLN A 380 6.83 -57.28 -7.51
CA GLN A 380 5.70 -57.99 -6.90
C GLN A 380 5.78 -57.92 -5.37
N SER A 381 4.77 -57.30 -4.75
CA SER A 381 4.64 -57.22 -3.29
C SER A 381 3.71 -58.31 -2.71
N PRO A 382 3.87 -58.68 -1.43
CA PRO A 382 2.96 -59.61 -0.75
C PRO A 382 1.50 -59.15 -0.74
N GLU A 383 1.23 -57.85 -0.70
CA GLU A 383 -0.12 -57.30 -0.71
C GLU A 383 -0.82 -57.53 -2.05
N ILE A 384 -0.09 -57.34 -3.15
CA ILE A 384 -0.58 -57.61 -4.51
C ILE A 384 -0.78 -59.12 -4.68
N GLU A 385 0.18 -59.94 -4.22
CA GLU A 385 0.07 -61.41 -4.28
C GLU A 385 -1.19 -61.91 -3.53
N ASN A 386 -1.42 -61.41 -2.32
CA ASN A 386 -2.60 -61.75 -1.53
C ASN A 386 -3.90 -61.29 -2.20
N LEU A 387 -3.92 -60.12 -2.84
CA LEU A 387 -5.07 -59.65 -3.62
C LEU A 387 -5.37 -60.61 -4.77
N ILE A 388 -4.35 -61.02 -5.55
CA ILE A 388 -4.52 -61.97 -6.66
C ILE A 388 -5.04 -63.32 -6.18
N ILE A 389 -4.50 -63.86 -5.08
CA ILE A 389 -4.98 -65.10 -4.46
C ILE A 389 -6.44 -64.96 -4.04
N THR A 390 -6.79 -63.83 -3.41
CA THR A 390 -8.16 -63.55 -2.94
C THR A 390 -9.14 -63.47 -4.11
N LEU A 391 -8.78 -62.80 -5.20
CA LEU A 391 -9.62 -62.69 -6.39
C LEU A 391 -9.85 -64.06 -7.04
N ASN A 392 -8.79 -64.84 -7.28
CA ASN A 392 -8.91 -66.16 -7.91
C ASN A 392 -9.61 -67.21 -7.04
N SER A 393 -9.48 -67.12 -5.72
CA SER A 393 -10.14 -68.06 -4.79
C SER A 393 -11.65 -67.84 -4.71
N ASN A 394 -12.13 -66.62 -4.97
CA ASN A 394 -13.52 -66.26 -4.72
C ASN A 394 -14.32 -65.89 -5.99
N LEU A 395 -13.65 -65.56 -7.11
CA LEU A 395 -14.29 -65.38 -8.42
C LEU A 395 -14.01 -66.60 -9.32
N HIS A 396 -14.97 -67.52 -9.40
CA HIS A 396 -14.85 -68.72 -10.23
C HIS A 396 -15.33 -68.54 -11.68
N ASP A 397 -16.10 -67.48 -11.96
CA ASP A 397 -16.64 -67.23 -13.29
C ASP A 397 -15.64 -66.42 -14.14
N THR A 398 -14.87 -67.13 -14.96
CA THR A 398 -13.88 -66.55 -15.88
C THR A 398 -14.51 -65.97 -17.15
N THR A 399 -15.84 -66.03 -17.31
CA THR A 399 -16.55 -65.54 -18.51
C THR A 399 -17.10 -64.12 -18.35
N LEU A 400 -17.02 -63.54 -17.14
CA LEU A 400 -17.45 -62.17 -16.88
C LEU A 400 -16.62 -61.16 -17.66
N LEU A 401 -17.30 -60.20 -18.28
CA LEU A 401 -16.72 -59.07 -19.01
C LEU A 401 -17.44 -57.77 -18.62
N ASP A 402 -16.79 -56.63 -18.85
CA ASP A 402 -17.33 -55.27 -18.72
C ASP A 402 -17.99 -54.97 -17.36
N ASN A 403 -19.20 -54.43 -17.35
CA ASN A 403 -19.89 -54.00 -16.13
C ASN A 403 -20.19 -55.16 -15.16
N PRO A 404 -20.65 -56.35 -15.61
CA PRO A 404 -20.76 -57.53 -14.75
C PRO A 404 -19.44 -57.89 -14.04
N LEU A 405 -18.31 -57.84 -14.77
CA LEU A 405 -16.99 -58.12 -14.20
C LEU A 405 -16.62 -57.07 -13.14
N LYS A 406 -16.72 -55.79 -13.48
CA LYS A 406 -16.42 -54.69 -12.55
C LYS A 406 -17.25 -54.81 -11.27
N LYS A 407 -18.54 -55.12 -11.38
CA LYS A 407 -19.45 -55.30 -10.23
C LYS A 407 -19.08 -56.51 -9.36
N ALA A 408 -18.58 -57.58 -9.98
CA ALA A 408 -18.11 -58.75 -9.25
C ALA A 408 -16.77 -58.50 -8.54
N LEU A 409 -15.86 -57.74 -9.15
CA LEU A 409 -14.55 -57.40 -8.57
C LEU A 409 -14.65 -56.35 -7.44
N ALA A 410 -15.61 -55.44 -7.52
CA ALA A 410 -15.72 -54.28 -6.64
C ALA A 410 -15.70 -54.58 -5.13
N PRO A 411 -16.40 -55.61 -4.59
CA PRO A 411 -16.35 -55.91 -3.15
C PRO A 411 -14.95 -56.30 -2.64
N TYR A 412 -14.15 -56.97 -3.46
CA TYR A 412 -12.79 -57.40 -3.10
C TYR A 412 -11.83 -56.22 -3.08
N PHE A 413 -11.89 -55.36 -4.11
CA PHE A 413 -11.13 -54.11 -4.12
C PHE A 413 -11.56 -53.17 -3.00
N ALA A 414 -12.87 -53.08 -2.69
CA ALA A 414 -13.35 -52.27 -1.58
C ALA A 414 -12.78 -52.73 -0.24
N SER A 415 -12.75 -54.04 0.00
CA SER A 415 -12.15 -54.60 1.21
C SER A 415 -10.65 -54.38 1.27
N GLN A 416 -9.91 -54.66 0.19
CA GLN A 416 -8.45 -54.61 0.19
C GLN A 416 -7.91 -53.17 0.23
N LEU A 417 -8.59 -52.23 -0.43
CA LEU A 417 -8.20 -50.82 -0.52
C LEU A 417 -8.88 -49.96 0.56
N THR A 418 -9.57 -50.59 1.53
CA THR A 418 -10.23 -49.90 2.65
C THR A 418 -11.23 -48.82 2.23
N LEU A 419 -11.97 -49.06 1.14
CA LEU A 419 -12.97 -48.11 0.62
C LEU A 419 -14.26 -48.19 1.44
N SER A 420 -14.99 -47.08 1.51
CA SER A 420 -16.23 -46.99 2.32
C SER A 420 -17.41 -47.79 1.74
N SER A 421 -17.39 -48.14 0.44
CA SER A 421 -18.39 -49.02 -0.17
C SER A 421 -17.88 -49.76 -1.41
N ALA A 422 -18.53 -50.87 -1.74
CA ALA A 422 -18.31 -51.57 -3.00
C ALA A 422 -18.74 -50.73 -4.22
N ASP A 423 -19.70 -49.82 -4.07
CA ASP A 423 -20.11 -48.95 -5.17
C ASP A 423 -19.02 -47.93 -5.55
N ILE A 424 -18.25 -47.43 -4.57
CA ILE A 424 -17.08 -46.60 -4.87
C ILE A 424 -16.03 -47.42 -5.61
N ALA A 425 -15.70 -48.63 -5.14
CA ALA A 425 -14.74 -49.49 -5.84
C ALA A 425 -15.16 -49.80 -7.29
N TYR A 426 -16.46 -49.98 -7.53
CA TYR A 426 -17.01 -50.13 -8.87
C TYR A 426 -16.75 -48.88 -9.74
N GLN A 427 -16.97 -47.67 -9.20
CA GLN A 427 -16.66 -46.43 -9.92
C GLN A 427 -15.16 -46.27 -10.16
N LEU A 428 -14.29 -46.63 -9.21
CA LEU A 428 -12.84 -46.56 -9.42
C LEU A 428 -12.35 -47.50 -10.53
N LEU A 429 -12.97 -48.69 -10.68
CA LEU A 429 -12.68 -49.60 -11.80
C LEU A 429 -13.08 -49.00 -13.16
N ILE A 430 -14.17 -48.22 -13.21
CA ILE A 430 -14.56 -47.47 -14.42
C ILE A 430 -13.56 -46.33 -14.66
N TRP A 431 -13.20 -45.60 -13.61
CA TRP A 431 -12.25 -44.50 -13.71
C TRP A 431 -10.91 -44.98 -14.27
N LEU A 432 -10.39 -46.08 -13.73
CA LEU A 432 -9.15 -46.68 -14.18
C LEU A 432 -9.17 -47.01 -15.67
N ASP A 433 -10.23 -47.66 -16.15
CA ASP A 433 -10.38 -48.00 -17.58
C ASP A 433 -10.39 -46.75 -18.48
N ASN A 434 -10.90 -45.62 -17.97
CA ASN A 434 -10.97 -44.36 -18.71
C ASN A 434 -9.61 -43.66 -18.82
N ILE A 435 -8.68 -43.83 -17.87
CA ILE A 435 -7.45 -43.04 -17.75
C ILE A 435 -6.17 -43.77 -18.17
N LYS A 436 -6.24 -44.71 -19.11
CA LYS A 436 -5.03 -45.34 -19.69
C LYS A 436 -4.07 -44.28 -20.23
N ILE A 437 -2.80 -44.36 -19.82
CA ILE A 437 -1.75 -43.41 -20.21
C ILE A 437 -0.83 -44.07 -21.22
N HIS A 438 -0.42 -45.32 -20.96
CA HIS A 438 0.46 -46.06 -21.83
C HIS A 438 -0.30 -47.09 -22.69
N PRO A 439 0.14 -47.37 -23.93
CA PRO A 439 -0.45 -48.40 -24.78
C PRO A 439 -0.53 -49.78 -24.14
N GLU A 440 0.41 -50.09 -23.25
CA GLU A 440 0.53 -51.34 -22.50
C GLU A 440 -0.33 -51.41 -21.22
N ASP A 441 -1.02 -50.32 -20.83
CA ASP A 441 -1.89 -50.31 -19.66
C ASP A 441 -3.12 -51.21 -19.86
N LEU A 442 -3.33 -52.12 -18.89
CA LEU A 442 -4.46 -53.04 -18.92
C LEU A 442 -5.76 -52.31 -18.59
N ASP A 443 -6.85 -52.67 -19.27
CA ASP A 443 -8.20 -52.44 -18.73
C ASP A 443 -8.59 -53.61 -17.81
N THR A 444 -9.72 -53.44 -17.13
CA THR A 444 -10.27 -54.41 -16.20
C THR A 444 -10.50 -55.79 -16.84
N ASN A 445 -10.89 -55.84 -18.12
CA ASN A 445 -11.09 -57.11 -18.81
C ASN A 445 -9.74 -57.81 -19.06
N GLN A 446 -8.76 -57.08 -19.57
CA GLN A 446 -7.41 -57.58 -19.84
C GLN A 446 -6.70 -58.02 -18.55
N PHE A 447 -6.87 -57.25 -17.46
CA PHE A 447 -6.38 -57.61 -16.13
C PHE A 447 -6.98 -58.95 -15.68
N TRP A 448 -8.31 -59.11 -15.72
CA TRP A 448 -8.96 -60.35 -15.29
C TRP A 448 -8.59 -61.55 -16.16
N GLN A 449 -8.41 -61.36 -17.48
CA GLN A 449 -7.96 -62.41 -18.39
C GLN A 449 -6.56 -62.94 -18.07
N GLN A 450 -5.68 -62.09 -17.54
CA GLN A 450 -4.34 -62.50 -17.10
C GLN A 450 -4.40 -63.14 -15.71
N VAL A 451 -5.15 -62.54 -14.78
CA VAL A 451 -5.26 -63.00 -13.38
C VAL A 451 -5.98 -64.34 -13.26
N SER A 452 -7.09 -64.53 -13.95
CA SER A 452 -7.92 -65.76 -13.89
C SER A 452 -7.24 -67.03 -14.38
N LYS A 453 -6.11 -66.91 -15.09
CA LYS A 453 -5.31 -68.04 -15.61
C LYS A 453 -4.18 -68.45 -14.68
N ILE A 454 -3.96 -67.72 -13.58
CA ILE A 454 -2.88 -67.99 -12.63
C ILE A 454 -3.24 -69.20 -11.78
N ASP A 455 -2.35 -70.18 -11.73
CA ASP A 455 -2.44 -71.33 -10.82
C ASP A 455 -1.99 -70.92 -9.41
N ILE A 456 -2.94 -70.52 -8.57
CA ILE A 456 -2.67 -70.00 -7.22
C ILE A 456 -2.19 -71.06 -6.22
N ASP A 457 -2.26 -72.35 -6.57
CA ASP A 457 -1.74 -73.44 -5.73
C ASP A 457 -0.20 -73.60 -5.87
N LYS A 458 0.45 -72.79 -6.71
CA LYS A 458 1.90 -72.76 -6.94
C LYS A 458 2.47 -71.33 -6.84
N PRO A 459 3.78 -71.17 -6.57
CA PRO A 459 4.44 -69.87 -6.70
C PRO A 459 4.27 -69.30 -8.11
N PHE A 460 3.86 -68.04 -8.21
CA PHE A 460 3.64 -67.34 -9.47
C PHE A 460 4.34 -65.97 -9.50
N THR A 461 4.63 -65.51 -10.71
CA THR A 461 5.19 -64.17 -10.97
C THR A 461 4.21 -63.38 -11.82
N LEU A 462 3.92 -62.14 -11.41
CA LEU A 462 3.05 -61.23 -12.15
C LEU A 462 3.82 -60.47 -13.24
N SER A 463 3.11 -60.10 -14.30
CA SER A 463 3.63 -59.19 -15.32
C SER A 463 3.70 -57.75 -14.78
N GLN A 464 4.58 -56.93 -15.35
CA GLN A 464 4.71 -55.53 -14.93
C GLN A 464 3.40 -54.75 -15.15
N GLU A 465 2.66 -55.10 -16.20
CA GLU A 465 1.37 -54.49 -16.55
C GLU A 465 0.30 -54.77 -15.48
N VAL A 466 0.26 -55.99 -14.92
CA VAL A 466 -0.67 -56.36 -13.84
C VAL A 466 -0.32 -55.62 -12.55
N ILE A 467 0.97 -55.45 -12.25
CA ILE A 467 1.43 -54.72 -11.07
C ILE A 467 1.11 -53.21 -11.21
N ARG A 468 1.35 -52.61 -12.38
CA ARG A 468 0.95 -51.22 -12.68
C ARG A 468 -0.55 -51.01 -12.55
N TYR A 469 -1.37 -51.95 -13.01
CA TYR A 469 -2.83 -51.91 -12.84
C TYR A 469 -3.22 -51.85 -11.35
N CYS A 470 -2.62 -52.72 -10.51
CA CYS A 470 -2.86 -52.75 -9.07
C CYS A 470 -2.42 -51.45 -8.38
N HIS A 471 -1.28 -50.87 -8.77
CA HIS A 471 -0.84 -49.58 -8.22
C HIS A 471 -1.74 -48.43 -8.65
N ARG A 472 -2.21 -48.39 -9.91
CA ARG A 472 -3.11 -47.33 -10.38
C ARG A 472 -4.45 -47.34 -9.65
N ILE A 473 -5.08 -48.50 -9.45
CA ILE A 473 -6.33 -48.56 -8.68
C ILE A 473 -6.11 -48.18 -7.21
N ALA A 474 -4.96 -48.54 -6.64
CA ALA A 474 -4.58 -48.11 -5.29
C ALA A 474 -4.37 -46.58 -5.21
N GLN A 475 -3.79 -45.95 -6.23
CA GLN A 475 -3.65 -44.48 -6.32
C GLN A 475 -5.03 -43.81 -6.36
N LEU A 476 -5.97 -44.30 -7.18
CA LEU A 476 -7.34 -43.75 -7.22
C LEU A 476 -8.10 -43.94 -5.90
N ALA A 477 -7.89 -45.08 -5.23
CA ALA A 477 -8.44 -45.32 -3.91
C ALA A 477 -7.83 -44.38 -2.86
N LEU A 478 -6.51 -44.11 -2.95
CA LEU A 478 -5.82 -43.16 -2.09
C LEU A 478 -6.38 -41.74 -2.27
N ILE A 479 -6.54 -41.26 -3.51
CA ILE A 479 -7.16 -39.96 -3.82
C ILE A 479 -8.55 -39.86 -3.17
N THR A 480 -9.37 -40.89 -3.37
CA THR A 480 -10.76 -40.95 -2.85
C THR A 480 -10.80 -40.92 -1.34
N ASN A 481 -9.92 -41.67 -0.66
CA ASN A 481 -9.88 -41.76 0.79
C ASN A 481 -9.28 -40.51 1.46
N ILE A 482 -8.23 -39.92 0.87
CA ILE A 482 -7.60 -38.70 1.40
C ILE A 482 -8.57 -37.52 1.35
N PHE A 483 -9.19 -37.28 0.19
CA PHE A 483 -10.16 -36.20 0.03
C PHE A 483 -11.57 -36.56 0.50
N LYS A 484 -11.76 -37.78 1.01
CA LYS A 484 -13.03 -38.29 1.57
C LYS A 484 -14.23 -38.09 0.63
N LEU A 485 -14.01 -38.35 -0.66
CA LEU A 485 -15.03 -38.16 -1.68
C LEU A 485 -16.21 -39.10 -1.45
N SER A 486 -17.41 -38.56 -1.57
CA SER A 486 -18.67 -39.29 -1.53
C SER A 486 -18.93 -40.06 -2.83
N LEU A 487 -19.81 -41.06 -2.75
CA LEU A 487 -20.20 -41.82 -3.94
C LEU A 487 -20.79 -40.94 -5.06
N ALA A 488 -21.54 -39.89 -4.71
CA ALA A 488 -22.13 -38.98 -5.70
C ALA A 488 -21.06 -38.18 -6.46
N GLU A 489 -20.03 -37.70 -5.75
CA GLU A 489 -18.91 -36.98 -6.34
C GLU A 489 -18.09 -37.89 -7.25
N VAL A 490 -17.68 -39.07 -6.76
CA VAL A 490 -16.91 -40.04 -7.55
C VAL A 490 -17.70 -40.46 -8.80
N THR A 491 -19.02 -40.66 -8.67
CA THR A 491 -19.87 -41.02 -9.82
C THR A 491 -19.88 -39.91 -10.88
N LEU A 492 -19.95 -38.64 -10.49
CA LEU A 492 -19.92 -37.51 -11.42
C LEU A 492 -18.54 -37.38 -12.08
N ILE A 493 -17.47 -37.43 -11.29
CA ILE A 493 -16.07 -37.34 -11.75
C ILE A 493 -15.78 -38.39 -12.84
N VAL A 494 -16.30 -39.60 -12.66
CA VAL A 494 -15.97 -40.72 -13.53
C VAL A 494 -16.87 -40.81 -14.76
N ASN A 495 -18.18 -40.61 -14.59
CA ASN A 495 -19.14 -40.87 -15.65
C ASN A 495 -19.53 -39.63 -16.47
N GLN A 496 -19.36 -38.42 -15.91
CA GLN A 496 -19.72 -37.16 -16.56
C GLN A 496 -18.65 -36.07 -16.32
N PRO A 497 -17.40 -36.25 -16.80
CA PRO A 497 -16.34 -35.25 -16.59
C PRO A 497 -16.68 -33.87 -17.17
N ASP A 498 -17.49 -33.82 -18.23
CA ASP A 498 -17.95 -32.59 -18.88
C ASP A 498 -18.89 -31.74 -18.00
N HIS A 499 -19.50 -32.35 -16.99
CA HIS A 499 -20.28 -31.68 -15.95
C HIS A 499 -19.43 -31.19 -14.78
N LEU A 500 -18.12 -31.48 -14.75
CA LEU A 500 -17.19 -30.82 -13.83
C LEU A 500 -16.69 -29.52 -14.44
N LYS A 501 -16.14 -29.61 -15.65
CA LYS A 501 -15.57 -28.51 -16.44
C LYS A 501 -15.92 -28.76 -17.90
N LYS A 502 -16.46 -27.77 -18.61
CA LYS A 502 -16.87 -27.95 -20.02
C LYS A 502 -15.69 -28.44 -20.87
N ASN A 503 -15.99 -29.34 -21.81
CA ASN A 503 -15.01 -30.01 -22.69
C ASN A 503 -14.03 -30.96 -21.98
N LEU A 504 -14.12 -31.15 -20.66
CA LEU A 504 -13.36 -32.18 -19.97
C LEU A 504 -13.94 -33.54 -20.34
N THR A 505 -13.11 -34.42 -20.90
CA THR A 505 -13.54 -35.75 -21.35
C THR A 505 -13.12 -36.85 -20.39
N LYS A 506 -12.00 -36.65 -19.69
CA LYS A 506 -11.39 -37.60 -18.75
C LYS A 506 -10.69 -36.83 -17.64
N VAL A 507 -10.68 -37.40 -16.44
CA VAL A 507 -10.03 -36.80 -15.27
C VAL A 507 -8.77 -37.59 -14.95
N TYR A 508 -7.62 -37.12 -15.43
CA TYR A 508 -6.32 -37.69 -15.07
C TYR A 508 -5.87 -37.18 -13.68
N PRO A 509 -5.09 -37.94 -12.90
CA PRO A 509 -4.61 -37.52 -11.59
C PRO A 509 -3.45 -36.51 -11.70
N THR A 510 -3.69 -35.37 -12.35
CA THR A 510 -2.75 -34.24 -12.45
C THR A 510 -2.96 -33.28 -11.28
N VAL A 511 -1.97 -32.44 -10.97
CA VAL A 511 -2.06 -31.45 -9.87
C VAL A 511 -3.31 -30.56 -10.03
N GLU A 512 -3.54 -30.01 -11.22
CA GLU A 512 -4.71 -29.17 -11.53
C GLU A 512 -6.04 -29.89 -11.27
N ASN A 513 -6.16 -31.15 -11.73
CA ASN A 513 -7.39 -31.92 -11.55
C ASN A 513 -7.61 -32.30 -10.07
N LEU A 514 -6.55 -32.60 -9.32
CA LEU A 514 -6.68 -32.88 -7.88
C LEU A 514 -7.09 -31.62 -7.11
N GLN A 515 -6.51 -30.46 -7.43
CA GLN A 515 -6.94 -29.17 -6.90
C GLN A 515 -8.42 -28.91 -7.21
N PHE A 516 -8.85 -29.08 -8.46
CA PHE A 516 -10.24 -28.93 -8.84
C PHE A 516 -11.18 -29.92 -8.12
N ILE A 517 -10.79 -31.18 -7.98
CA ILE A 517 -11.56 -32.18 -7.22
C ILE A 517 -11.76 -31.73 -5.77
N THR A 518 -10.73 -31.17 -5.13
CA THR A 518 -10.89 -30.63 -3.77
C THR A 518 -11.74 -29.37 -3.71
N LEU A 519 -11.69 -28.49 -4.73
CA LEU A 519 -12.60 -27.35 -4.83
C LEU A 519 -14.05 -27.79 -4.97
N PHE A 520 -14.30 -28.79 -5.82
CA PHE A 520 -15.60 -29.44 -5.97
C PHE A 520 -16.05 -30.02 -4.62
N HIS A 521 -15.19 -30.77 -3.92
CA HIS A 521 -15.52 -31.33 -2.61
C HIS A 521 -15.81 -30.26 -1.56
N ASN A 522 -15.03 -29.17 -1.52
CA ASN A 522 -15.27 -28.08 -0.58
C ASN A 522 -16.63 -27.41 -0.84
N TRP A 523 -17.01 -27.26 -2.12
CA TRP A 523 -18.32 -26.75 -2.50
C TRP A 523 -19.46 -27.69 -2.12
N THR A 524 -19.32 -29.01 -2.30
CA THR A 524 -20.34 -29.97 -1.83
C THR A 524 -20.49 -29.93 -0.31
N MET A 525 -19.39 -29.73 0.42
CA MET A 525 -19.41 -29.55 1.88
C MET A 525 -20.17 -28.28 2.30
N GLN A 526 -20.07 -27.18 1.53
CA GLN A 526 -20.87 -25.96 1.77
C GLN A 526 -22.37 -26.18 1.56
N LEU A 527 -22.76 -27.02 0.59
CA LEU A 527 -24.16 -27.39 0.36
C LEU A 527 -24.75 -28.28 1.46
N MET A 528 -23.90 -28.86 2.33
CA MET A 528 -24.29 -29.72 3.45
C MET A 528 -25.29 -30.81 3.02
N THR A 529 -26.48 -30.83 3.61
CA THR A 529 -27.52 -31.85 3.34
C THR A 529 -28.14 -31.77 1.94
N GLN A 530 -27.94 -30.66 1.22
CA GLN A 530 -28.47 -30.47 -0.13
C GLN A 530 -27.54 -31.00 -1.22
N ALA A 531 -26.27 -31.30 -0.89
CA ALA A 531 -25.26 -31.71 -1.87
C ALA A 531 -25.69 -32.89 -2.77
N PRO A 532 -26.26 -34.00 -2.24
CA PRO A 532 -26.67 -35.12 -3.08
C PRO A 532 -27.79 -34.75 -4.07
N VAL A 533 -28.70 -33.87 -3.65
CA VAL A 533 -29.81 -33.40 -4.50
C VAL A 533 -29.28 -32.52 -5.61
N VAL A 534 -28.42 -31.55 -5.28
CA VAL A 534 -27.81 -30.63 -6.24
C VAL A 534 -26.97 -31.38 -7.28
N ILE A 535 -26.10 -32.29 -6.86
CA ILE A 535 -25.29 -33.13 -7.76
C ILE A 535 -26.20 -33.98 -8.66
N THR A 536 -27.26 -34.58 -8.12
CA THR A 536 -28.19 -35.40 -8.92
C THR A 536 -28.93 -34.55 -9.95
N THR A 537 -29.34 -33.32 -9.61
CA THR A 537 -30.01 -32.42 -10.55
C THR A 537 -29.06 -31.87 -11.60
N LEU A 538 -27.80 -31.62 -11.23
CA LEU A 538 -26.73 -31.23 -12.17
C LEU A 538 -26.49 -32.35 -13.19
N SER A 539 -26.34 -33.60 -12.73
CA SER A 539 -26.11 -34.78 -13.61
C SER A 539 -27.24 -35.05 -14.62
N LYS A 540 -28.38 -34.38 -14.48
CA LYS A 540 -29.58 -34.50 -15.33
C LYS A 540 -29.87 -33.24 -16.15
N ASP A 541 -28.99 -32.23 -16.13
CA ASP A 541 -29.21 -30.91 -16.73
C ASP A 541 -30.50 -30.23 -16.23
N GLN A 542 -30.75 -30.31 -14.93
CA GLN A 542 -31.96 -29.76 -14.28
C GLN A 542 -31.66 -28.76 -13.16
N LEU A 543 -30.39 -28.51 -12.85
CA LEU A 543 -30.02 -27.57 -11.80
C LEU A 543 -30.20 -26.12 -12.29
N THR A 544 -31.08 -25.35 -11.67
CA THR A 544 -31.26 -23.92 -11.97
C THR A 544 -30.58 -23.01 -10.95
N VAL A 545 -30.35 -21.75 -11.32
CA VAL A 545 -29.84 -20.71 -10.41
C VAL A 545 -30.68 -20.61 -9.13
N SER A 546 -32.01 -20.65 -9.24
CA SER A 546 -32.91 -20.60 -8.06
C SER A 546 -32.80 -21.81 -7.15
N MET A 547 -32.57 -23.00 -7.70
CA MET A 547 -32.33 -24.21 -6.91
C MET A 547 -31.01 -24.11 -6.15
N LEU A 548 -29.96 -23.56 -6.78
CA LEU A 548 -28.65 -23.39 -6.16
C LEU A 548 -28.69 -22.33 -5.04
N ALA A 549 -29.30 -21.16 -5.30
CA ALA A 549 -29.51 -20.11 -4.29
C ALA A 549 -30.23 -20.66 -3.04
N LYS A 550 -31.27 -21.47 -3.25
CA LYS A 550 -32.00 -22.13 -2.16
C LYS A 550 -31.13 -23.15 -1.42
N ALA A 551 -30.24 -23.85 -2.11
CA ALA A 551 -29.38 -24.87 -1.51
C ALA A 551 -28.36 -24.28 -0.53
N ILE A 552 -27.85 -23.07 -0.80
CA ILE A 552 -26.93 -22.34 0.08
C ILE A 552 -27.61 -21.32 1.01
N ASN A 553 -28.95 -21.22 0.95
CA ASN A 553 -29.73 -20.24 1.71
C ASN A 553 -29.36 -18.76 1.41
N ALA A 554 -29.05 -18.45 0.15
CA ALA A 554 -28.79 -17.09 -0.33
C ALA A 554 -30.08 -16.41 -0.82
N PRO A 555 -30.20 -15.07 -0.73
CA PRO A 555 -31.27 -14.32 -1.37
C PRO A 555 -31.27 -14.53 -2.89
N LEU A 556 -32.45 -14.85 -3.45
CA LEU A 556 -32.55 -15.22 -4.87
C LEU A 556 -32.11 -14.10 -5.81
N ASP A 557 -32.46 -12.85 -5.49
CA ASP A 557 -32.16 -11.70 -6.34
C ASP A 557 -30.64 -11.45 -6.40
N GLU A 558 -29.96 -11.47 -5.25
CA GLU A 558 -28.49 -11.31 -5.15
C GLU A 558 -27.75 -12.45 -5.84
N TYR A 559 -28.21 -13.69 -5.67
CA TYR A 559 -27.59 -14.84 -6.32
C TYR A 559 -27.83 -14.85 -7.84
N THR A 560 -28.97 -14.34 -8.30
CA THR A 560 -29.24 -14.14 -9.72
C THR A 560 -28.35 -13.04 -10.30
N ALA A 561 -28.10 -11.95 -9.55
CA ALA A 561 -27.17 -10.91 -9.95
C ALA A 561 -25.72 -11.44 -10.07
N ALA A 562 -25.30 -12.34 -9.17
CA ALA A 562 -24.03 -13.04 -9.27
C ALA A 562 -23.97 -13.95 -10.52
N ALA A 563 -25.06 -14.66 -10.82
CA ALA A 563 -25.17 -15.47 -12.03
C ALA A 563 -25.05 -14.62 -13.30
N GLN A 564 -25.58 -13.40 -13.28
CA GLN A 564 -25.49 -12.45 -14.39
C GLN A 564 -24.08 -11.93 -14.66
N GLN A 565 -23.17 -11.99 -13.67
CA GLN A 565 -21.76 -11.65 -13.90
C GLN A 565 -21.00 -12.75 -14.67
N VAL A 566 -21.45 -14.01 -14.54
CA VAL A 566 -20.88 -15.16 -15.26
C VAL A 566 -21.52 -15.31 -16.64
N ASP A 567 -22.86 -15.25 -16.71
CA ASP A 567 -23.64 -15.25 -17.95
C ASP A 567 -24.58 -14.04 -17.95
N PRO A 568 -24.33 -12.99 -18.75
CA PRO A 568 -25.16 -11.78 -18.79
C PRO A 568 -26.64 -12.02 -19.08
N LEU A 569 -27.01 -13.18 -19.65
CA LEU A 569 -28.40 -13.56 -19.93
C LEU A 569 -29.03 -14.44 -18.84
N ALA A 570 -28.32 -14.68 -17.75
CA ALA A 570 -28.80 -15.52 -16.65
C ALA A 570 -30.06 -14.95 -16.00
N THR A 571 -30.97 -15.86 -15.70
CA THR A 571 -32.21 -15.64 -14.94
C THR A 571 -32.28 -16.68 -13.83
N SER A 572 -33.24 -16.54 -12.92
CA SER A 572 -33.49 -17.53 -11.85
C SER A 572 -33.81 -18.94 -12.37
N ASP A 573 -34.24 -19.07 -13.63
CA ASP A 573 -34.59 -20.33 -14.28
C ASP A 573 -33.48 -20.86 -15.21
N THR A 574 -32.38 -20.12 -15.37
CA THR A 574 -31.25 -20.54 -16.19
C THR A 574 -30.65 -21.83 -15.63
N ILE A 575 -30.46 -22.82 -16.51
CA ILE A 575 -29.91 -24.13 -16.17
C ILE A 575 -28.38 -24.04 -16.17
N ILE A 576 -27.77 -24.51 -15.08
CA ILE A 576 -26.33 -24.64 -14.93
C ILE A 576 -25.96 -26.10 -15.20
N THR A 577 -25.01 -26.31 -16.12
CA THR A 577 -24.69 -27.66 -16.62
C THR A 577 -23.37 -28.23 -16.09
N ASP A 578 -22.57 -27.44 -15.37
CA ASP A 578 -21.31 -27.90 -14.82
C ASP A 578 -20.93 -27.24 -13.48
N VAL A 579 -20.03 -27.89 -12.75
CA VAL A 579 -19.55 -27.46 -11.42
C VAL A 579 -18.73 -26.17 -11.51
N GLN A 580 -17.90 -25.98 -12.54
CA GLN A 580 -17.09 -24.77 -12.68
C GLN A 580 -17.97 -23.52 -12.74
N HIS A 581 -19.04 -23.52 -13.54
CA HIS A 581 -20.01 -22.42 -13.53
C HIS A 581 -20.66 -22.23 -12.14
N CYS A 582 -20.98 -23.30 -11.40
CA CYS A 582 -21.51 -23.16 -10.04
C CYS A 582 -20.52 -22.45 -9.10
N LEU A 583 -19.23 -22.81 -9.18
CA LEU A 583 -18.16 -22.19 -8.40
C LEU A 583 -17.95 -20.72 -8.77
N PHE A 584 -18.02 -20.41 -10.06
CA PHE A 584 -17.89 -19.04 -10.57
C PHE A 584 -19.00 -18.13 -10.04
N ILE A 585 -20.25 -18.58 -10.06
CA ILE A 585 -21.39 -17.84 -9.49
C ILE A 585 -21.20 -17.66 -7.98
N GLN A 586 -20.78 -18.71 -7.29
CA GLN A 586 -20.50 -18.66 -5.85
C GLN A 586 -19.42 -17.62 -5.51
N GLN A 587 -18.35 -17.52 -6.30
CA GLN A 587 -17.29 -16.54 -6.11
C GLN A 587 -17.81 -15.10 -6.25
N TRP A 588 -18.62 -14.81 -7.28
CA TRP A 588 -19.23 -13.49 -7.46
C TRP A 588 -20.16 -13.12 -6.28
N TYR A 589 -20.92 -14.09 -5.78
CA TYR A 589 -21.76 -13.89 -4.61
C TYR A 589 -20.92 -13.56 -3.36
N GLN A 590 -19.86 -14.32 -3.10
CA GLN A 590 -18.94 -14.10 -1.97
C GLN A 590 -18.17 -12.77 -2.06
N ALA A 591 -17.80 -12.34 -3.26
CA ALA A 591 -17.19 -11.03 -3.49
C ALA A 591 -18.16 -9.90 -3.11
N GLY A 592 -19.44 -10.06 -3.44
CA GLY A 592 -20.52 -9.16 -3.01
C GLY A 592 -20.65 -9.11 -1.49
N GLU A 593 -20.68 -10.27 -0.83
CA GLU A 593 -20.72 -10.36 0.64
C GLU A 593 -19.52 -9.66 1.30
N THR A 594 -18.32 -9.87 0.76
CA THR A 594 -17.06 -9.29 1.28
C THR A 594 -17.07 -7.76 1.25
N LEU A 595 -17.59 -7.19 0.17
CA LEU A 595 -17.70 -5.74 0.00
C LEU A 595 -19.03 -5.16 0.54
N ALA A 596 -19.93 -6.02 1.01
CA ALA A 596 -21.30 -5.69 1.41
C ALA A 596 -22.11 -4.95 0.31
N VAL A 597 -21.91 -5.36 -0.94
CA VAL A 597 -22.62 -4.83 -2.13
C VAL A 597 -23.18 -5.96 -2.98
N ASP A 598 -24.09 -5.61 -3.89
CA ASP A 598 -24.57 -6.55 -4.90
C ASP A 598 -23.45 -6.91 -5.91
N ALA A 599 -23.50 -8.12 -6.47
CA ALA A 599 -22.51 -8.62 -7.43
C ALA A 599 -22.40 -7.73 -8.69
N THR A 600 -23.43 -6.97 -9.04
CA THR A 600 -23.36 -5.97 -10.13
C THR A 600 -22.39 -4.82 -9.82
N VAL A 601 -22.31 -4.39 -8.56
CA VAL A 601 -21.36 -3.35 -8.12
C VAL A 601 -19.94 -3.91 -8.15
N VAL A 602 -19.77 -5.19 -7.76
CA VAL A 602 -18.48 -5.88 -7.92
C VAL A 602 -18.10 -5.98 -9.40
N GLY A 603 -19.04 -6.37 -10.26
CA GLY A 603 -18.82 -6.44 -11.71
C GLY A 603 -18.38 -5.11 -12.31
N SER A 604 -18.91 -4.01 -11.77
CA SER A 604 -18.52 -2.65 -12.17
C SER A 604 -17.05 -2.34 -11.87
N LEU A 605 -16.40 -3.02 -10.90
CA LEU A 605 -14.95 -2.87 -10.67
C LEU A 605 -14.10 -3.54 -11.77
N TYR A 606 -14.69 -4.48 -12.51
CA TYR A 606 -14.04 -5.22 -13.60
C TYR A 606 -14.53 -4.77 -15.00
N ASP A 607 -15.32 -3.70 -15.07
CA ASP A 607 -15.90 -3.21 -16.32
C ASP A 607 -14.78 -2.70 -17.27
N PRO A 608 -14.74 -3.15 -18.54
CA PRO A 608 -13.78 -2.69 -19.55
C PRO A 608 -13.81 -1.18 -19.81
N SER A 609 -14.90 -0.48 -19.46
CA SER A 609 -15.04 0.98 -19.63
C SER A 609 -14.37 1.82 -18.53
N ASN A 610 -13.78 1.18 -17.50
CA ASN A 610 -12.98 1.83 -16.47
C ASN A 610 -11.62 2.24 -17.04
N ASN A 611 -11.53 3.46 -17.56
CA ASN A 611 -10.49 3.85 -18.50
C ASN A 611 -9.15 4.21 -17.86
N TYR A 612 -8.17 3.31 -17.99
CA TYR A 612 -6.77 3.63 -18.35
C TYR A 612 -6.69 3.76 -19.90
N PRO A 613 -5.62 4.29 -20.55
CA PRO A 613 -5.68 4.74 -21.95
C PRO A 613 -6.31 3.75 -22.95
N LEU A 614 -7.01 4.28 -23.96
CA LEU A 614 -7.74 3.52 -24.99
C LEU A 614 -6.82 2.53 -25.74
N SER A 615 -7.04 1.22 -25.55
CA SER A 615 -6.44 0.16 -26.38
C SER A 615 -7.24 -0.10 -27.65
N LEU A 616 -6.68 -0.77 -28.65
CA LEU A 616 -7.39 -1.11 -29.89
C LEU A 616 -8.56 -2.09 -29.69
N SER A 617 -8.50 -3.04 -28.74
CA SER A 617 -9.67 -3.88 -28.42
C SER A 617 -10.77 -3.08 -27.76
N SER A 618 -10.44 -2.07 -26.94
CA SER A 618 -11.45 -1.17 -26.37
C SER A 618 -12.25 -0.46 -27.49
N LEU A 619 -11.59 -0.10 -28.59
CA LEU A 619 -12.20 0.52 -29.78
C LEU A 619 -13.06 -0.48 -30.60
N GLN A 620 -12.56 -1.70 -30.82
CA GLN A 620 -13.28 -2.76 -31.54
C GLN A 620 -14.58 -3.14 -30.85
N LEU A 621 -14.57 -3.24 -29.52
CA LEU A 621 -15.74 -3.62 -28.73
C LEU A 621 -16.79 -2.51 -28.67
N GLN A 622 -16.36 -1.26 -28.50
CA GLN A 622 -17.25 -0.09 -28.41
C GLN A 622 -17.95 0.21 -29.74
N THR A 623 -17.28 0.00 -30.86
CA THR A 623 -17.82 0.28 -32.21
C THR A 623 -18.65 -0.88 -32.78
N LYS A 624 -18.54 -2.09 -32.20
CA LYS A 624 -19.15 -3.34 -32.68
C LYS A 624 -18.85 -3.65 -34.15
N LEU A 625 -17.73 -3.15 -34.68
CA LEU A 625 -17.38 -3.35 -36.07
C LEU A 625 -16.90 -4.78 -36.31
N PRO A 626 -17.31 -5.44 -37.41
CA PRO A 626 -16.76 -6.72 -37.80
C PRO A 626 -15.24 -6.63 -37.96
N PHE A 627 -14.50 -7.62 -37.47
CA PHE A 627 -13.03 -7.70 -37.57
C PHE A 627 -12.51 -7.45 -39.00
N ASN A 628 -13.24 -7.92 -40.01
CA ASN A 628 -12.89 -7.70 -41.43
C ASN A 628 -12.96 -6.21 -41.84
N GLN A 629 -13.84 -5.40 -41.26
CA GLN A 629 -13.92 -3.96 -41.53
C GLN A 629 -12.78 -3.21 -40.85
N LEU A 630 -12.50 -3.52 -39.57
CA LEU A 630 -11.32 -3.01 -38.86
C LEU A 630 -10.04 -3.35 -39.62
N LYS A 631 -9.85 -4.62 -39.97
CA LYS A 631 -8.75 -5.09 -40.82
C LYS A 631 -8.63 -4.29 -42.12
N THR A 632 -9.76 -3.97 -42.77
CA THR A 632 -9.77 -3.18 -44.01
C THR A 632 -9.37 -1.72 -43.78
N GLY A 633 -9.86 -1.07 -42.72
CA GLY A 633 -9.49 0.30 -42.37
C GLY A 633 -8.01 0.43 -41.98
N ILE A 634 -7.52 -0.51 -41.17
CA ILE A 634 -6.11 -0.60 -40.79
C ILE A 634 -5.24 -0.80 -42.05
N THR A 635 -5.64 -1.71 -42.95
CA THR A 635 -4.96 -1.93 -44.23
C THR A 635 -4.93 -0.67 -45.11
N ASN A 636 -6.00 0.14 -45.11
CA ASN A 636 -6.06 1.36 -45.92
C ASN A 636 -5.18 2.48 -45.38
N ILE A 637 -5.15 2.67 -44.05
CA ILE A 637 -4.25 3.64 -43.40
C ILE A 637 -2.79 3.28 -43.66
N THR A 638 -2.45 1.99 -43.59
CA THR A 638 -1.10 1.53 -43.92
C THR A 638 -0.73 1.62 -45.39
N LYS A 639 -1.71 1.75 -46.30
CA LYS A 639 -1.46 1.96 -47.74
C LYS A 639 -1.17 3.43 -48.08
N GLU A 640 -1.61 4.41 -47.30
CA GLU A 640 -1.40 5.83 -47.67
C GLU A 640 0.01 6.37 -47.37
N TYR A 641 0.83 5.66 -46.57
CA TYR A 641 2.22 6.04 -46.25
C TYR A 641 3.25 5.62 -47.33
N HIS A 642 2.86 5.62 -48.60
CA HIS A 642 3.74 5.38 -49.76
C HIS A 642 4.63 6.58 -50.11
N LYS A 643 5.67 6.87 -49.32
CA LYS A 643 6.75 7.80 -49.70
C LYS A 643 8.14 7.16 -49.60
N GLY A 644 8.61 6.60 -50.72
CA GLY A 644 9.96 6.04 -50.86
C GLY A 644 9.95 4.52 -51.02
N ASN A 645 11.06 3.91 -51.42
CA ASN A 645 11.21 2.48 -51.72
C ASN A 645 11.07 1.53 -50.49
N LEU A 646 10.38 1.95 -49.43
CA LEU A 646 10.09 1.19 -48.21
C LEU A 646 8.58 0.99 -48.16
N TYR A 647 8.13 -0.24 -47.92
CA TYR A 647 6.72 -0.53 -47.67
C TYR A 647 6.52 -0.64 -46.15
N GLN A 648 5.32 -0.38 -45.60
CA GLN A 648 5.05 -0.52 -44.17
C GLN A 648 3.92 -1.53 -43.96
N ALA A 649 4.06 -2.44 -42.99
CA ALA A 649 2.99 -3.33 -42.56
C ALA A 649 2.57 -2.93 -41.13
N ALA A 650 1.27 -2.76 -40.89
CA ALA A 650 0.74 -2.72 -39.52
C ALA A 650 0.55 -4.13 -39.00
N ILE A 651 1.12 -4.36 -37.84
CA ILE A 651 0.92 -5.52 -37.00
C ILE A 651 0.01 -5.09 -35.87
N ILE A 652 -1.03 -5.88 -35.60
CA ILE A 652 -1.82 -5.77 -34.39
C ILE A 652 -1.41 -6.98 -33.56
N ASP A 653 -0.77 -6.77 -32.41
CA ASP A 653 -0.46 -7.88 -31.51
C ASP A 653 -1.70 -8.29 -30.70
N ASN A 654 -1.61 -9.40 -29.98
CA ASN A 654 -2.67 -9.91 -29.11
C ASN A 654 -2.90 -9.00 -27.88
N ASP A 655 -1.99 -8.06 -27.61
CA ASP A 655 -2.03 -7.07 -26.53
C ASP A 655 -2.55 -5.69 -26.98
N ASP A 656 -3.21 -5.62 -28.15
CA ASP A 656 -3.82 -4.40 -28.72
C ASP A 656 -2.89 -3.30 -29.23
N ASP A 657 -1.59 -3.49 -29.17
CA ASP A 657 -0.66 -2.54 -29.77
C ASP A 657 -0.63 -2.67 -31.29
N ILE A 658 -0.55 -1.51 -31.95
CA ILE A 658 -0.34 -1.40 -33.39
C ILE A 658 1.11 -1.07 -33.64
N GLU A 659 1.84 -2.04 -34.14
CA GLU A 659 3.24 -1.87 -34.50
C GLU A 659 3.39 -1.72 -36.01
N LEU A 660 4.05 -0.65 -36.45
CA LEU A 660 4.41 -0.49 -37.87
C LEU A 660 5.80 -1.04 -38.11
N TRP A 661 5.94 -1.92 -39.09
CA TRP A 661 7.21 -2.54 -39.46
C TRP A 661 7.61 -2.16 -40.88
N ASP A 662 8.89 -1.80 -41.06
CA ASP A 662 9.46 -1.46 -42.37
C ASP A 662 9.74 -2.74 -43.19
N LEU A 663 9.09 -2.87 -44.34
CA LEU A 663 9.35 -3.91 -45.35
C LEU A 663 10.62 -3.58 -46.12
N VAL A 664 11.62 -4.48 -46.03
CA VAL A 664 12.92 -4.29 -46.65
C VAL A 664 13.00 -4.96 -48.03
N ARG A 665 13.44 -4.20 -49.04
CA ARG A 665 13.95 -4.75 -50.31
C ARG A 665 15.45 -4.99 -50.20
N GLN A 666 15.88 -6.24 -50.28
CA GLN A 666 17.30 -6.58 -50.29
C GLN A 666 17.70 -7.24 -51.62
N LYS A 667 18.81 -6.78 -52.19
CA LYS A 667 19.38 -7.32 -53.43
C LYS A 667 20.45 -8.36 -53.07
N ILE A 668 20.31 -9.59 -53.56
CA ILE A 668 21.25 -10.68 -53.30
C ILE A 668 21.75 -11.22 -54.66
N ASP A 669 23.07 -11.22 -54.88
CA ASP A 669 23.81 -11.85 -56.00
C ASP A 669 23.04 -12.04 -57.33
N SER A 670 22.73 -10.91 -57.97
CA SER A 670 22.14 -10.81 -59.33
C SER A 670 20.65 -11.15 -59.48
N TYR A 671 19.93 -11.46 -58.40
CA TYR A 671 18.47 -11.66 -58.40
C TYR A 671 17.78 -10.72 -57.41
N TYR A 672 16.51 -10.40 -57.65
CA TYR A 672 15.69 -9.67 -56.69
C TYR A 672 14.92 -10.66 -55.82
N LEU A 673 15.13 -10.55 -54.49
CA LEU A 673 14.33 -11.24 -53.49
C LEU A 673 13.33 -10.23 -52.93
N TYR A 674 12.05 -10.47 -53.14
CA TYR A 674 10.97 -9.69 -52.51
C TYR A 674 10.44 -10.52 -51.36
N VAL A 675 10.42 -9.97 -50.15
CA VAL A 675 9.87 -10.64 -48.97
C VAL A 675 8.81 -9.73 -48.37
N GLU A 676 7.59 -10.23 -48.30
CA GLU A 676 6.45 -9.59 -47.68
C GLU A 676 6.04 -10.44 -46.48
N VAL A 677 6.01 -9.83 -45.30
CA VAL A 677 5.56 -10.51 -44.07
C VAL A 677 4.21 -9.94 -43.70
N TYR A 678 3.20 -10.82 -43.65
CA TYR A 678 1.83 -10.48 -43.30
C TYR A 678 1.47 -11.11 -41.95
N PRO A 679 1.17 -10.34 -40.91
CA PRO A 679 0.62 -10.88 -39.68
C PRO A 679 -0.80 -11.41 -39.93
N LEU A 680 -1.13 -12.55 -39.33
CA LEU A 680 -2.46 -13.17 -39.38
C LEU A 680 -3.16 -13.16 -38.01
N GLY A 681 -2.52 -12.63 -36.96
CA GLY A 681 -2.99 -12.66 -35.55
C GLY A 681 -2.61 -13.95 -34.82
N ASN A 682 -2.69 -13.97 -33.49
CA ASN A 682 -2.27 -15.10 -32.64
C ASN A 682 -0.85 -15.58 -32.95
N ASN A 683 0.10 -14.64 -33.06
CA ASN A 683 1.51 -14.93 -33.34
C ASN A 683 1.74 -15.72 -34.65
N LYS A 684 0.78 -15.70 -35.58
CA LYS A 684 0.91 -16.29 -36.92
C LYS A 684 1.28 -15.25 -37.96
N PHE A 685 2.18 -15.63 -38.86
CA PHE A 685 2.68 -14.81 -39.96
C PHE A 685 2.55 -15.57 -41.27
N LYS A 686 2.32 -14.84 -42.34
CA LYS A 686 2.43 -15.31 -43.70
C LYS A 686 3.57 -14.58 -44.37
N ILE A 687 4.66 -15.29 -44.60
CA ILE A 687 5.79 -14.83 -45.40
C ILE A 687 5.47 -15.16 -46.86
N ILE A 688 5.35 -14.16 -47.70
CA ILE A 688 5.30 -14.31 -49.15
C ILE A 688 6.66 -13.86 -49.66
N TYR A 689 7.33 -14.69 -50.46
CA TYR A 689 8.52 -14.23 -51.13
C TYR A 689 8.49 -14.54 -52.61
N GLN A 690 9.02 -13.60 -53.39
CA GLN A 690 9.15 -13.68 -54.83
C GLN A 690 10.62 -13.73 -55.20
N THR A 691 10.99 -14.66 -56.07
CA THR A 691 12.35 -14.80 -56.57
C THR A 691 12.37 -15.25 -58.03
N GLU A 692 13.39 -14.78 -58.76
CA GLU A 692 13.66 -15.18 -60.14
C GLU A 692 14.57 -16.43 -60.24
N HIS A 693 14.91 -17.07 -59.10
CA HIS A 693 15.85 -18.19 -59.06
C HIS A 693 15.18 -19.56 -59.37
N PRO A 694 15.73 -20.42 -60.25
CA PRO A 694 15.08 -21.66 -60.70
C PRO A 694 14.89 -22.76 -59.64
N ASP A 695 15.74 -22.80 -58.60
CA ASP A 695 15.77 -23.85 -57.55
C ASP A 695 15.07 -23.47 -56.23
N SER A 696 14.30 -22.38 -56.23
CA SER A 696 13.71 -21.78 -55.03
C SER A 696 12.63 -22.61 -54.33
N ARG A 697 12.13 -23.70 -54.94
CA ARG A 697 11.10 -24.62 -54.38
C ARG A 697 11.57 -25.45 -53.17
N LYS A 698 12.86 -25.42 -52.83
CA LYS A 698 13.45 -26.22 -51.74
C LYS A 698 13.90 -25.39 -50.54
N LEU A 699 13.70 -24.07 -50.60
CA LEU A 699 14.16 -23.15 -49.58
C LEU A 699 13.10 -22.99 -48.49
N GLY A 700 13.55 -22.90 -47.24
CA GLY A 700 12.72 -22.52 -46.11
C GLY A 700 13.16 -21.21 -45.53
N TRP A 701 12.44 -20.76 -44.51
CA TRP A 701 12.83 -19.61 -43.72
C TRP A 701 13.09 -20.04 -42.28
N GLY A 702 13.98 -19.32 -41.62
CA GLY A 702 14.13 -19.33 -40.19
C GLY A 702 14.25 -17.90 -39.69
N TRP A 703 14.31 -17.74 -38.38
CA TRP A 703 14.45 -16.45 -37.74
C TRP A 703 15.46 -16.56 -36.60
N LEU A 704 16.04 -15.41 -36.23
CA LEU A 704 16.91 -15.31 -35.07
C LEU A 704 16.08 -14.92 -33.85
N SER A 705 16.00 -15.85 -32.91
CA SER A 705 15.34 -15.66 -31.63
C SER A 705 16.36 -15.41 -30.52
N SER A 706 15.93 -14.93 -29.35
CA SER A 706 16.73 -14.86 -28.12
C SER A 706 17.25 -16.24 -27.68
N LYS A 707 16.66 -17.33 -28.19
CA LYS A 707 17.10 -18.73 -28.00
C LYS A 707 17.97 -19.24 -29.15
N GLY A 708 18.41 -18.37 -30.06
CA GLY A 708 19.20 -18.72 -31.26
C GLY A 708 18.36 -18.88 -32.53
N PHE A 709 18.94 -19.46 -33.58
CA PHE A 709 18.27 -19.67 -34.86
C PHE A 709 17.15 -20.72 -34.73
N GLN A 710 15.94 -20.37 -35.17
CA GLN A 710 14.81 -21.28 -35.23
C GLN A 710 14.28 -21.40 -36.66
N TYR A 711 14.08 -22.62 -37.12
CA TYR A 711 13.58 -22.90 -38.46
C TYR A 711 12.05 -22.83 -38.51
N LEU A 712 11.51 -21.99 -39.41
CA LEU A 712 10.07 -21.70 -39.53
C LEU A 712 9.34 -22.62 -40.52
N GLY A 713 10.07 -23.37 -41.34
CA GLY A 713 9.52 -24.33 -42.29
C GLY A 713 9.81 -24.01 -43.76
N ASN A 714 9.43 -24.95 -44.63
CA ASN A 714 9.56 -24.82 -46.07
C ASN A 714 8.36 -24.09 -46.66
N VAL A 715 8.63 -23.27 -47.66
CA VAL A 715 7.62 -22.51 -48.41
C VAL A 715 6.88 -23.39 -49.43
N LYS A 716 5.64 -23.04 -49.76
CA LYS A 716 4.78 -23.75 -50.70
C LYS A 716 4.52 -22.90 -51.96
N ASP A 717 4.37 -23.56 -53.10
CA ASP A 717 3.94 -22.92 -54.36
C ASP A 717 2.51 -22.39 -54.21
N VAL A 718 2.27 -21.18 -54.69
CA VAL A 718 0.90 -20.63 -54.80
C VAL A 718 0.30 -21.09 -56.13
N GLU A 719 -0.71 -21.96 -56.09
CA GLU A 719 -1.23 -22.69 -57.26
C GLU A 719 -1.80 -21.81 -58.41
N ASP A 720 -2.05 -20.52 -58.17
CA ASP A 720 -2.68 -19.60 -59.14
C ASP A 720 -1.72 -18.73 -59.98
N GLN A 721 -0.40 -18.79 -59.77
CA GLN A 721 0.60 -18.08 -60.61
C GLN A 721 1.88 -18.91 -60.81
N PRO A 722 2.09 -19.56 -61.98
CA PRO A 722 3.26 -20.42 -62.16
C PRO A 722 4.55 -19.61 -62.32
N GLY A 723 5.48 -19.78 -61.37
CA GLY A 723 6.91 -19.57 -61.61
C GLY A 723 7.57 -18.31 -61.04
N SER A 724 7.18 -17.82 -59.87
CA SER A 724 8.04 -16.91 -59.06
C SER A 724 7.54 -16.56 -57.64
N HIS A 725 6.35 -17.00 -57.20
CA HIS A 725 5.78 -16.63 -55.89
C HIS A 725 5.60 -17.83 -54.96
N TYR A 726 6.09 -17.69 -53.73
CA TYR A 726 6.07 -18.74 -52.71
C TYR A 726 5.52 -18.20 -51.40
N GLU A 727 4.80 -19.03 -50.65
CA GLU A 727 4.22 -18.64 -49.37
C GLU A 727 4.54 -19.63 -48.24
N LEU A 728 4.76 -19.09 -47.04
CA LEU A 728 4.88 -19.83 -45.79
C LEU A 728 4.00 -19.16 -44.75
N THR A 729 3.04 -19.90 -44.20
CA THR A 729 2.34 -19.46 -43.00
C THR A 729 2.95 -20.17 -41.79
N THR A 730 3.45 -19.42 -40.83
CA THR A 730 4.21 -19.93 -39.69
C THR A 730 3.88 -19.16 -38.41
N TYR A 731 4.39 -19.64 -37.28
CA TYR A 731 4.22 -19.01 -35.97
C TYR A 731 5.56 -18.44 -35.50
N ILE A 732 5.56 -17.21 -35.00
CA ILE A 732 6.73 -16.55 -34.42
C ILE A 732 6.28 -15.97 -33.08
N ASN A 733 6.99 -16.30 -32.00
CA ASN A 733 6.71 -15.76 -30.68
C ASN A 733 7.44 -14.42 -30.48
N TRP A 734 6.70 -13.31 -30.37
CA TRP A 734 7.28 -11.97 -30.24
C TRP A 734 8.28 -11.80 -29.10
N HIS A 735 8.00 -12.42 -27.96
CA HIS A 735 8.83 -12.37 -26.76
C HIS A 735 10.18 -13.07 -26.92
N GLU A 736 10.35 -13.83 -28.01
CA GLU A 736 11.57 -14.55 -28.32
C GLU A 736 12.37 -13.87 -29.45
N ILE A 737 12.06 -12.65 -29.93
CA ILE A 737 12.96 -11.98 -30.88
C ILE A 737 14.29 -11.62 -30.19
N GLU A 738 15.41 -11.85 -30.88
CA GLU A 738 16.76 -11.56 -30.36
C GLU A 738 16.99 -10.07 -30.04
N ASP A 739 16.42 -9.18 -30.87
CA ASP A 739 16.45 -7.72 -30.74
C ASP A 739 15.00 -7.21 -30.79
N THR A 740 14.51 -6.64 -29.69
CA THR A 740 13.10 -6.23 -29.52
C THR A 740 12.60 -5.27 -30.59
N ASP A 741 13.52 -4.57 -31.26
CA ASP A 741 13.20 -3.59 -32.30
C ASP A 741 13.48 -4.12 -33.72
N MET A 742 13.98 -5.35 -33.87
CA MET A 742 14.45 -5.91 -35.14
C MET A 742 14.13 -7.40 -35.34
N LEU A 743 13.16 -7.72 -36.21
CA LEU A 743 12.89 -9.08 -36.65
C LEU A 743 13.90 -9.47 -37.74
N THR A 744 14.75 -10.46 -37.46
CA THR A 744 15.75 -10.95 -38.43
C THR A 744 15.35 -12.32 -38.99
N LEU A 745 15.01 -12.37 -40.27
CA LEU A 745 14.71 -13.58 -41.02
C LEU A 745 15.93 -14.05 -41.83
N VAL A 746 16.15 -15.36 -41.83
CA VAL A 746 17.27 -16.00 -42.53
C VAL A 746 16.72 -17.02 -43.53
N LEU A 747 17.28 -17.02 -44.73
CA LEU A 747 16.95 -18.00 -45.76
C LEU A 747 17.64 -19.33 -45.42
N CYS A 748 16.92 -20.43 -45.60
CA CYS A 748 17.41 -21.75 -45.22
C CYS A 748 17.37 -22.73 -46.39
N ASP A 749 18.37 -23.60 -46.48
CA ASP A 749 18.36 -24.76 -47.36
C ASP A 749 18.34 -26.02 -46.50
N HIS A 750 17.36 -26.91 -46.73
CA HIS A 750 17.19 -28.14 -45.96
C HIS A 750 17.13 -27.99 -44.42
N GLY A 751 16.67 -26.83 -43.92
CA GLY A 751 16.53 -26.56 -42.48
C GLY A 751 17.69 -25.81 -41.84
N GLU A 752 18.77 -25.56 -42.58
CA GLU A 752 19.98 -24.87 -42.08
C GLU A 752 20.13 -23.46 -42.68
N PRO A 753 20.66 -22.47 -41.93
CA PRO A 753 20.90 -21.11 -42.43
C PRO A 753 21.87 -21.06 -43.61
N ILE A 754 21.50 -20.34 -44.67
CA ILE A 754 22.38 -20.10 -45.81
C ILE A 754 23.33 -18.94 -45.48
N THR A 755 24.56 -19.25 -45.11
CA THR A 755 25.52 -18.29 -44.54
C THR A 755 26.09 -17.26 -45.51
N ASN A 756 25.96 -17.48 -46.83
CA ASN A 756 26.40 -16.53 -47.86
C ASN A 756 25.30 -15.54 -48.30
N ILE A 757 24.10 -15.61 -47.71
CA ILE A 757 23.03 -14.65 -47.94
C ILE A 757 22.85 -13.80 -46.68
N SER A 758 22.89 -12.47 -46.84
CA SER A 758 22.63 -11.57 -45.72
C SER A 758 21.21 -11.77 -45.17
N PRO A 759 21.03 -11.84 -43.84
CA PRO A 759 19.70 -11.88 -43.22
C PRO A 759 18.85 -10.68 -43.63
N VAL A 760 17.55 -10.92 -43.79
CA VAL A 760 16.56 -9.88 -44.03
C VAL A 760 16.10 -9.37 -42.67
N LYS A 761 16.30 -8.08 -42.42
CA LYS A 761 15.97 -7.46 -41.13
C LYS A 761 14.81 -6.49 -41.30
N PHE A 762 13.79 -6.60 -40.46
CA PHE A 762 12.66 -5.68 -40.41
C PHE A 762 12.80 -4.84 -39.14
N GLN A 763 12.63 -3.53 -39.24
CA GLN A 763 12.78 -2.59 -38.11
C GLN A 763 11.42 -2.14 -37.61
N ARG A 764 11.25 -2.13 -36.29
CA ARG A 764 10.06 -1.62 -35.60
C ARG A 764 10.05 -0.08 -35.64
N GLN A 765 8.90 0.51 -35.91
CA GLN A 765 8.66 1.94 -35.73
C GLN A 765 7.51 2.18 -34.75
N ASP A 766 7.77 3.00 -33.73
CA ASP A 766 6.76 3.39 -32.75
C ASP A 766 5.77 4.38 -33.39
N TYR A 767 4.48 4.02 -33.41
CA TYR A 767 3.41 4.87 -33.92
C TYR A 767 2.45 5.24 -32.78
N PRO A 768 2.21 6.54 -32.50
CA PRO A 768 1.35 6.93 -31.38
C PRO A 768 -0.09 6.41 -31.55
N THR A 769 -0.54 5.57 -30.60
CA THR A 769 -1.83 4.86 -30.61
C THR A 769 -3.02 5.79 -30.85
N GLN A 770 -3.02 6.97 -30.24
CA GLN A 770 -4.10 7.96 -30.39
C GLN A 770 -4.21 8.51 -31.84
N THR A 771 -3.07 8.78 -32.48
CA THR A 771 -3.02 9.28 -33.87
C THR A 771 -3.57 8.23 -34.83
N PHE A 772 -3.25 6.95 -34.58
CA PHE A 772 -3.78 5.85 -35.36
C PHE A 772 -5.29 5.69 -35.16
N ILE A 773 -5.77 5.74 -33.92
CA ILE A 773 -7.21 5.62 -33.60
C ILE A 773 -8.01 6.74 -34.28
N ASP A 774 -7.51 7.97 -34.29
CA ASP A 774 -8.16 9.11 -34.95
C ASP A 774 -8.19 8.95 -36.48
N GLN A 775 -7.11 8.44 -37.08
CA GLN A 775 -7.05 8.09 -38.50
C GLN A 775 -7.98 6.94 -38.84
N LEU A 776 -8.04 5.90 -38.00
CA LEU A 776 -8.91 4.74 -38.13
C LEU A 776 -10.38 5.10 -38.05
N ALA A 777 -10.74 5.99 -37.12
CA ALA A 777 -12.09 6.55 -37.03
C ALA A 777 -12.49 7.30 -38.31
N THR A 778 -11.55 8.09 -38.86
CA THR A 778 -11.74 8.86 -40.09
C THR A 778 -11.89 7.95 -41.31
N GLU A 779 -11.02 6.95 -41.46
CA GLU A 779 -11.01 5.99 -42.59
C GLU A 779 -12.26 5.09 -42.58
N LEU A 780 -12.62 4.57 -41.40
CA LEU A 780 -13.80 3.71 -41.24
C LEU A 780 -15.12 4.51 -41.21
N LYS A 781 -15.05 5.85 -41.19
CA LYS A 781 -16.22 6.75 -41.08
C LYS A 781 -17.11 6.42 -39.89
N ILE A 782 -16.49 6.07 -38.77
CA ILE A 782 -17.17 5.72 -37.54
C ILE A 782 -17.09 6.88 -36.55
N ALA A 783 -18.19 7.15 -35.86
CA ALA A 783 -18.15 7.93 -34.65
C ALA A 783 -17.69 6.97 -33.54
N ILE A 784 -16.50 7.19 -32.98
CA ILE A 784 -16.12 6.53 -31.73
C ILE A 784 -17.17 6.94 -30.69
N PRO A 785 -17.87 6.01 -30.03
CA PRO A 785 -18.83 6.36 -29.00
C PRO A 785 -18.12 7.26 -27.99
N THR A 786 -18.72 8.42 -27.66
CA THR A 786 -18.23 9.20 -26.52
C THR A 786 -18.28 8.28 -25.32
N GLN A 787 -17.12 8.01 -24.73
CA GLN A 787 -17.05 7.31 -23.46
C GLN A 787 -18.03 7.99 -22.50
N PRO A 788 -18.76 7.24 -21.64
CA PRO A 788 -19.37 7.88 -20.50
C PRO A 788 -18.28 8.71 -19.81
N GLU A 789 -18.58 9.93 -19.40
CA GLU A 789 -17.63 10.69 -18.59
C GLU A 789 -17.21 9.78 -17.42
N LEU A 790 -15.89 9.54 -17.30
CA LEU A 790 -15.32 8.60 -16.33
C LEU A 790 -15.73 8.97 -14.89
N ASP A 791 -15.85 10.26 -14.63
CA ASP A 791 -16.16 10.83 -13.32
C ASP A 791 -17.57 10.45 -12.82
N PRO A 792 -18.68 10.63 -13.59
CA PRO A 792 -20.00 10.14 -13.20
C PRO A 792 -20.06 8.64 -12.85
N PHE A 793 -19.37 7.79 -13.61
CA PHE A 793 -19.35 6.35 -13.36
C PHE A 793 -18.61 6.04 -12.05
N LEU A 794 -17.36 6.51 -11.92
CA LEU A 794 -16.55 6.25 -10.73
C LEU A 794 -17.15 6.88 -9.49
N PHE A 795 -17.85 8.02 -9.62
CA PHE A 795 -18.63 8.61 -8.55
C PHE A 795 -19.74 7.68 -8.05
N SER A 796 -20.51 7.08 -8.97
CA SER A 796 -21.59 6.13 -8.62
C SER A 796 -21.04 4.89 -7.92
N LEU A 797 -19.93 4.34 -8.45
CA LEU A 797 -19.26 3.17 -7.88
C LEU A 797 -18.70 3.46 -6.48
N ALA A 798 -17.91 4.53 -6.34
CA ALA A 798 -17.34 5.00 -5.08
C ALA A 798 -18.45 5.27 -4.03
N THR A 799 -19.56 5.89 -4.45
CA THR A 799 -20.70 6.15 -3.57
C THR A 799 -21.36 4.86 -3.09
N SER A 800 -21.54 3.88 -3.98
CA SER A 800 -22.12 2.57 -3.63
C SER A 800 -21.25 1.84 -2.61
N LEU A 801 -19.94 1.81 -2.84
CA LEU A 801 -18.95 1.20 -1.95
C LEU A 801 -18.88 1.91 -0.58
N LEU A 802 -18.89 3.24 -0.54
CA LEU A 802 -18.92 4.02 0.71
C LEU A 802 -20.19 3.77 1.52
N ASN A 803 -21.33 3.63 0.85
CA ASN A 803 -22.62 3.40 1.51
C ASN A 803 -22.76 1.97 2.06
N ALA A 804 -22.01 1.02 1.51
CA ALA A 804 -21.94 -0.36 2.01
C ALA A 804 -21.22 -0.49 3.35
N LEU A 805 -20.29 0.43 3.65
CA LEU A 805 -19.54 0.41 4.91
C LEU A 805 -20.44 0.63 6.13
N ASN A 806 -20.17 -0.09 7.21
CA ASN A 806 -20.82 0.18 8.49
C ASN A 806 -20.36 1.54 9.07
N LYS A 807 -21.10 2.08 10.05
CA LYS A 807 -20.83 3.41 10.63
C LYS A 807 -19.40 3.61 11.12
N SER A 808 -18.78 2.57 11.70
CA SER A 808 -17.42 2.66 12.22
C SER A 808 -16.39 2.65 11.08
N GLN A 809 -16.58 1.75 10.10
CA GLN A 809 -15.72 1.68 8.92
C GLN A 809 -15.78 2.99 8.12
N ARG A 810 -16.99 3.50 7.89
CA ARG A 810 -17.24 4.75 7.17
C ARG A 810 -16.57 5.95 7.85
N LYS A 811 -16.68 6.07 9.18
CA LYS A 811 -15.99 7.14 9.93
C LYS A 811 -14.47 7.11 9.74
N THR A 812 -13.86 5.92 9.74
CA THR A 812 -12.42 5.77 9.50
C THR A 812 -12.06 6.15 8.06
N VAL A 813 -12.80 5.64 7.07
CA VAL A 813 -12.53 5.92 5.65
C VAL A 813 -12.73 7.41 5.34
N ASP A 814 -13.85 8.01 5.75
CA ASP A 814 -14.10 9.45 5.58
C ASP A 814 -13.01 10.32 6.24
N GLY A 815 -12.46 9.86 7.36
CA GLY A 815 -11.34 10.50 8.05
C GLY A 815 -10.04 10.50 7.24
N ILE A 816 -9.65 9.34 6.71
CA ILE A 816 -8.45 9.19 5.86
C ILE A 816 -8.62 10.01 4.57
N LEU A 817 -9.80 9.95 3.94
CA LEU A 817 -10.10 10.76 2.76
C LEU A 817 -10.00 12.26 3.05
N ALA A 818 -10.38 12.70 4.27
CA ALA A 818 -10.21 14.10 4.67
C ALA A 818 -8.73 14.50 4.85
N GLU A 819 -7.87 13.60 5.33
CA GLU A 819 -6.42 13.81 5.43
C GLU A 819 -5.78 13.95 4.03
N ASN A 820 -6.10 13.03 3.12
CA ASN A 820 -5.61 13.07 1.74
C ASN A 820 -6.09 14.34 1.01
N LEU A 821 -7.38 14.66 1.13
CA LEU A 821 -7.95 15.88 0.56
C LEU A 821 -7.30 17.14 1.13
N SER A 822 -6.96 17.17 2.43
CA SER A 822 -6.29 18.33 3.03
C SER A 822 -4.92 18.58 2.45
N SER A 823 -4.15 17.50 2.22
CA SER A 823 -2.84 17.57 1.56
C SER A 823 -3.00 18.19 0.17
N ALA A 824 -3.87 17.61 -0.66
CA ALA A 824 -4.10 18.05 -2.04
C ALA A 824 -4.58 19.51 -2.12
N GLN A 825 -5.57 19.89 -1.30
CA GLN A 825 -6.08 21.25 -1.27
C GLN A 825 -5.02 22.26 -0.77
N SER A 826 -4.15 21.86 0.16
CA SER A 826 -3.09 22.72 0.65
C SER A 826 -2.08 23.04 -0.44
N TYR A 827 -1.63 22.04 -1.21
CA TYR A 827 -0.70 22.25 -2.33
C TYR A 827 -1.33 23.06 -3.45
N TYR A 828 -2.57 22.74 -3.83
CA TYR A 828 -3.28 23.52 -4.83
C TYR A 828 -3.43 24.99 -4.40
N TYR A 829 -3.72 25.23 -3.12
CA TYR A 829 -3.80 26.59 -2.59
C TYR A 829 -2.45 27.31 -2.69
N LEU A 830 -1.36 26.66 -2.27
CA LEU A 830 -0.01 27.24 -2.30
C LEU A 830 0.41 27.64 -3.72
N GLU A 831 0.13 26.78 -4.71
CA GLU A 831 0.58 26.99 -6.08
C GLU A 831 -0.35 27.93 -6.89
N HIS A 832 -1.66 27.75 -6.79
CA HIS A 832 -2.62 28.39 -7.70
C HIS A 832 -3.42 29.54 -7.08
N VAL A 833 -3.56 29.58 -5.76
CA VAL A 833 -4.48 30.51 -5.06
C VAL A 833 -3.72 31.58 -4.28
N ALA A 834 -2.64 31.22 -3.59
CA ALA A 834 -1.88 32.13 -2.75
C ALA A 834 -1.32 33.31 -3.55
N ASP A 835 -1.34 34.50 -2.94
CA ASP A 835 -0.69 35.66 -3.52
C ASP A 835 0.83 35.52 -3.36
N ASN A 836 1.57 35.62 -4.47
CA ASN A 836 3.03 35.51 -4.49
C ASN A 836 3.72 36.48 -3.51
N SER A 837 3.09 37.60 -3.14
CA SER A 837 3.60 38.54 -2.13
C SER A 837 3.64 37.98 -0.71
N LEU A 838 2.89 36.91 -0.41
CA LEU A 838 2.86 36.26 0.90
C LEU A 838 4.04 35.29 1.11
N ALA A 839 4.76 34.92 0.05
CA ALA A 839 5.91 34.01 0.09
C ALA A 839 5.63 32.69 0.85
N LEU A 840 4.44 32.13 0.67
CA LEU A 840 4.05 30.84 1.25
C LEU A 840 4.62 29.71 0.38
N THR A 841 5.43 28.83 0.97
CA THR A 841 6.10 27.71 0.28
C THR A 841 5.77 26.35 0.89
N ASN A 842 5.21 26.29 2.11
CA ASN A 842 4.88 25.02 2.77
C ASN A 842 3.60 25.07 3.61
N ARG A 843 3.16 23.88 4.06
CA ARG A 843 1.91 23.71 4.83
C ARG A 843 1.95 24.36 6.21
N ASP A 844 3.11 24.48 6.86
CA ASP A 844 3.24 25.15 8.18
C ASP A 844 3.04 26.66 8.07
N GLN A 845 3.58 27.25 7.01
CA GLN A 845 3.33 28.65 6.67
C GLN A 845 1.87 28.88 6.29
N LEU A 846 1.24 27.90 5.61
CA LEU A 846 -0.18 27.95 5.30
C LEU A 846 -1.05 27.88 6.57
N TYR A 847 -0.73 27.01 7.54
CA TYR A 847 -1.37 27.00 8.86
C TYR A 847 -1.20 28.36 9.55
N SER A 848 0.02 28.89 9.57
CA SER A 848 0.31 30.19 10.16
C SER A 848 -0.59 31.27 9.54
N TYR A 849 -0.72 31.29 8.22
CA TYR A 849 -1.53 32.25 7.48
C TYR A 849 -3.05 32.07 7.66
N LEU A 850 -3.57 30.85 7.50
CA LEU A 850 -5.01 30.55 7.60
C LEU A 850 -5.50 30.43 9.04
N LEU A 851 -4.59 30.32 10.01
CA LEU A 851 -4.84 30.21 11.46
C LEU A 851 -5.65 28.96 11.84
N ILE A 852 -5.69 27.96 10.97
CA ILE A 852 -6.34 26.67 11.18
C ILE A 852 -5.41 25.58 10.66
N ASP A 853 -5.22 24.54 11.47
CA ASP A 853 -4.27 23.48 11.16
C ASP A 853 -4.81 22.61 10.01
N ASN A 854 -3.97 22.39 9.00
CA ASN A 854 -4.25 21.53 7.86
C ASN A 854 -3.53 20.18 7.95
N GLN A 855 -2.71 19.94 8.98
CA GLN A 855 -1.93 18.72 9.21
C GLN A 855 -2.43 17.92 10.42
N ASP A 856 -3.42 18.44 11.16
CA ASP A 856 -4.11 17.73 12.23
C ASP A 856 -4.74 16.42 11.73
N SER A 857 -4.74 15.38 12.57
CA SER A 857 -5.48 14.15 12.25
C SER A 857 -6.99 14.39 12.26
N TYR A 858 -7.73 13.64 11.43
CA TYR A 858 -9.20 13.68 11.40
C TYR A 858 -9.85 13.39 12.76
N GLN A 859 -9.12 12.71 13.67
CA GLN A 859 -9.60 12.35 15.00
C GLN A 859 -9.69 13.54 15.97
N VAL A 860 -8.96 14.63 15.69
CA VAL A 860 -9.02 15.85 16.51
C VAL A 860 -10.35 16.55 16.24
N THR A 861 -11.18 16.65 17.28
CA THR A 861 -12.50 17.28 17.18
C THR A 861 -12.57 18.60 17.94
N THR A 862 -13.28 19.56 17.35
CA THR A 862 -13.54 20.88 17.90
C THR A 862 -14.95 21.34 17.52
N SER A 863 -15.50 22.36 18.17
CA SER A 863 -16.69 23.05 17.66
C SER A 863 -16.28 24.25 16.79
N GLN A 864 -17.17 24.70 15.92
CA GLN A 864 -16.84 25.83 15.02
C GLN A 864 -16.45 27.09 15.79
N ILE A 865 -17.14 27.38 16.89
CA ILE A 865 -16.82 28.55 17.73
C ILE A 865 -15.49 28.37 18.45
N ALA A 866 -15.20 27.16 18.93
CA ALA A 866 -13.92 26.87 19.58
C ALA A 866 -12.74 27.01 18.60
N ALA A 867 -12.88 26.49 17.38
CA ALA A 867 -11.90 26.65 16.31
C ALA A 867 -11.67 28.13 15.96
N ALA A 868 -12.74 28.89 15.73
CA ALA A 868 -12.64 30.32 15.43
C ALA A 868 -11.98 31.11 16.56
N ASN A 869 -12.29 30.77 17.82
CA ASN A 869 -11.65 31.38 18.99
C ASN A 869 -10.15 31.05 19.05
N ALA A 870 -9.75 29.81 18.76
CA ALA A 870 -8.35 29.41 18.68
C ALA A 870 -7.61 30.17 17.56
N SER A 871 -8.21 30.30 16.37
CA SER A 871 -7.64 31.08 15.26
C SER A 871 -7.42 32.55 15.63
N VAL A 872 -8.42 33.19 16.25
CA VAL A 872 -8.30 34.60 16.70
C VAL A 872 -7.27 34.74 17.82
N GLN A 873 -7.22 33.80 18.77
CA GLN A 873 -6.20 33.80 19.82
C GLN A 873 -4.79 33.66 19.24
N LEU A 874 -4.59 32.76 18.27
CA LEU A 874 -3.32 32.60 17.57
C LEU A 874 -2.91 33.89 16.87
N TYR A 875 -3.83 34.52 16.13
CA TYR A 875 -3.58 35.79 15.46
C TYR A 875 -3.19 36.92 16.44
N ILE A 876 -3.91 37.06 17.55
CA ILE A 876 -3.58 38.05 18.59
C ILE A 876 -2.21 37.77 19.19
N ASN A 877 -1.88 36.49 19.46
CA ASN A 877 -0.57 36.12 19.97
C ASN A 877 0.53 36.51 18.96
N ARG A 878 0.36 36.24 17.66
CA ARG A 878 1.32 36.65 16.62
C ARG A 878 1.47 38.17 16.55
N CYS A 879 0.36 38.92 16.58
CA CYS A 879 0.39 40.38 16.60
C CYS A 879 1.12 40.98 17.81
N ILE A 880 1.09 40.31 18.97
CA ILE A 880 1.74 40.79 20.20
C ILE A 880 3.20 40.32 20.29
N GLN A 881 3.47 39.05 19.97
CA GLN A 881 4.76 38.40 20.20
C GLN A 881 5.70 38.44 19.01
N GLN A 882 5.16 38.53 17.79
CA GLN A 882 5.89 38.53 16.52
C GLN A 882 5.39 39.64 15.58
N PRO A 883 5.24 40.91 16.05
CA PRO A 883 4.63 41.98 15.28
C PRO A 883 5.38 42.31 13.98
N GLU A 884 6.67 42.00 13.89
CA GLU A 884 7.48 42.15 12.68
C GLU A 884 7.12 41.18 11.56
N HIS A 885 6.48 40.05 11.88
CA HIS A 885 6.01 39.05 10.92
C HIS A 885 4.55 39.27 10.49
N GLU A 886 3.87 40.29 11.05
CA GLU A 886 2.47 40.60 10.78
C GLU A 886 2.34 41.96 10.10
N VAL A 887 1.87 41.97 8.86
CA VAL A 887 1.75 43.21 8.08
C VAL A 887 0.57 44.04 8.59
N GLY A 888 0.85 45.30 8.95
CA GLY A 888 -0.20 46.28 9.30
C GLY A 888 -0.66 46.26 10.77
N VAL A 889 0.13 45.69 11.69
CA VAL A 889 -0.17 45.72 13.12
C VAL A 889 -0.37 47.15 13.62
N ASN A 890 -1.55 47.42 14.18
CA ASN A 890 -1.84 48.71 14.79
C ASN A 890 -1.41 48.72 16.26
N TYR A 891 -0.18 49.19 16.52
CA TYR A 891 0.37 49.30 17.87
C TYR A 891 -0.48 50.13 18.84
N SER A 892 -1.24 51.12 18.36
CA SER A 892 -2.15 51.88 19.21
C SER A 892 -3.33 51.05 19.70
N ALA A 893 -3.80 50.09 18.90
CA ALA A 893 -4.84 49.15 19.31
C ALA A 893 -4.33 48.21 20.42
N LEU A 894 -3.06 47.78 20.35
CA LEU A 894 -2.44 46.92 21.38
C LEU A 894 -2.29 47.61 22.75
N GLN A 895 -2.40 48.95 22.81
CA GLN A 895 -2.43 49.68 24.08
C GLN A 895 -3.81 49.70 24.76
N ARG A 896 -4.85 49.11 24.14
CA ARG A 896 -6.17 49.03 24.77
C ARG A 896 -6.13 48.06 25.97
N PRO A 897 -6.90 48.30 27.04
CA PRO A 897 -6.89 47.47 28.24
C PRO A 897 -7.10 45.97 27.99
N PHE A 898 -7.87 45.60 26.95
CA PHE A 898 -8.06 44.21 26.57
C PHE A 898 -6.74 43.51 26.20
N PHE A 899 -5.88 44.16 25.39
CA PHE A 899 -4.61 43.57 24.95
C PHE A 899 -3.51 43.72 26.01
N GLN A 900 -3.51 44.81 26.79
CA GLN A 900 -2.60 44.94 27.94
C GLN A 900 -2.82 43.85 28.98
N ASN A 901 -4.07 43.43 29.17
CA ASN A 901 -4.45 42.33 30.05
C ASN A 901 -4.54 40.96 29.34
N TRP A 902 -3.98 40.85 28.13
CA TRP A 902 -4.06 39.62 27.33
C TRP A 902 -3.45 38.44 28.06
N GLU A 903 -2.16 38.52 28.39
CA GLU A 903 -1.42 37.39 28.99
C GLU A 903 -2.01 36.97 30.34
N GLN A 904 -2.50 37.93 31.13
CA GLN A 904 -3.00 37.67 32.48
C GLN A 904 -4.43 37.12 32.49
N TYR A 905 -5.32 37.64 31.63
CA TYR A 905 -6.76 37.36 31.72
C TYR A 905 -7.41 36.98 30.39
N ASN A 906 -7.12 37.68 29.29
CA ASN A 906 -7.92 37.56 28.07
C ASN A 906 -7.43 36.49 27.09
N ARG A 907 -6.23 35.94 27.28
CA ARG A 907 -5.62 34.91 26.41
C ARG A 907 -6.38 33.58 26.43
N ARG A 908 -6.98 33.22 27.56
CA ARG A 908 -7.76 31.97 27.71
C ARG A 908 -9.20 32.30 28.05
N TYR A 909 -10.13 31.53 27.48
CA TYR A 909 -11.55 31.72 27.76
C TYR A 909 -11.88 31.57 29.25
N SER A 910 -11.28 30.60 29.96
CA SER A 910 -11.57 30.35 31.37
C SER A 910 -11.16 31.49 32.30
N SER A 911 -10.00 32.11 32.08
CA SER A 911 -9.57 33.28 32.86
C SER A 911 -10.41 34.51 32.54
N TRP A 912 -10.75 34.69 31.26
CA TRP A 912 -11.66 35.76 30.84
C TRP A 912 -13.05 35.59 31.49
N ALA A 913 -13.60 34.38 31.42
CA ALA A 913 -14.88 34.04 32.03
C ALA A 913 -14.83 34.22 33.54
N GLY A 914 -13.75 33.78 34.21
CA GLY A 914 -13.60 33.95 35.65
C GLY A 914 -13.54 35.41 36.10
N ILE A 915 -12.88 36.30 35.34
CA ILE A 915 -12.91 37.74 35.62
C ILE A 915 -14.30 38.33 35.38
N ARG A 916 -15.01 37.89 34.34
CA ARG A 916 -16.39 38.33 34.11
C ARG A 916 -17.35 37.82 35.17
N GLU A 917 -17.20 36.57 35.60
CA GLU A 917 -17.96 36.02 36.70
C GLU A 917 -17.64 36.72 38.01
N LEU A 918 -16.39 37.12 38.26
CA LEU A 918 -16.02 37.92 39.44
C LEU A 918 -16.71 39.30 39.46
N ASP A 919 -16.89 39.93 38.29
CA ASP A 919 -17.61 41.22 38.17
C ASP A 919 -19.09 41.11 38.59
N TYR A 920 -19.74 39.96 38.30
CA TYR A 920 -21.19 39.77 38.54
C TYR A 920 -21.51 38.94 39.80
N TYR A 921 -20.67 37.96 40.12
CA TYR A 921 -20.85 36.95 41.15
C TYR A 921 -19.60 36.83 42.05
N PRO A 922 -19.17 37.92 42.71
CA PRO A 922 -17.99 37.91 43.57
C PRO A 922 -18.10 36.88 44.72
N GLU A 923 -19.32 36.53 45.14
CA GLU A 923 -19.59 35.50 46.15
C GLU A 923 -18.99 34.14 45.83
N ASN A 924 -18.83 33.80 44.54
CA ASN A 924 -18.20 32.55 44.11
C ASN A 924 -16.70 32.51 44.42
N TYR A 925 -16.07 33.68 44.58
CA TYR A 925 -14.63 33.85 44.78
C TYR A 925 -14.26 34.35 46.19
N ILE A 926 -15.24 34.69 47.03
CA ILE A 926 -14.99 35.08 48.43
C ILE A 926 -14.60 33.86 49.24
N ASN A 927 -13.39 33.88 49.82
CA ASN A 927 -12.94 32.90 50.81
C ASN A 927 -12.81 33.59 52.19
N PRO A 928 -13.66 33.26 53.18
CA PRO A 928 -13.60 33.86 54.52
C PRO A 928 -12.26 33.68 55.24
N THR A 929 -11.48 32.65 54.86
CA THR A 929 -10.18 32.32 55.44
C THR A 929 -9.05 33.17 54.85
N GLN A 930 -9.18 33.62 53.60
CA GLN A 930 -8.14 34.34 52.88
C GLN A 930 -8.72 35.59 52.22
N ARG A 931 -8.56 36.72 52.90
CA ARG A 931 -8.96 38.03 52.37
C ARG A 931 -7.74 38.91 52.19
N ILE A 932 -7.52 39.39 50.97
CA ILE A 932 -6.49 40.40 50.68
C ILE A 932 -6.80 41.64 51.53
N GLY A 933 -5.82 42.15 52.28
CA GLY A 933 -6.00 43.24 53.24
C GLY A 933 -6.56 42.81 54.60
N GLN A 934 -6.55 41.52 54.96
CA GLN A 934 -6.87 41.09 56.32
C GLN A 934 -5.81 41.53 57.35
N THR A 935 -6.27 41.90 58.54
CA THR A 935 -5.42 42.44 59.60
C THR A 935 -4.60 41.35 60.28
N GLN A 936 -3.49 41.72 60.93
CA GLN A 936 -2.68 40.77 61.70
C GLN A 936 -3.46 40.07 62.82
N MET A 937 -4.38 40.77 63.48
CA MET A 937 -5.28 40.17 64.49
C MET A 937 -6.16 39.06 63.91
N MET A 938 -6.63 39.20 62.66
CA MET A 938 -7.41 38.16 61.98
C MET A 938 -6.54 36.97 61.59
N ASN A 939 -5.31 37.22 61.15
CA ASN A 939 -4.32 36.15 60.91
C ASN A 939 -4.04 35.35 62.19
N LYS A 940 -3.87 36.04 63.33
CA LYS A 940 -3.64 35.40 64.64
C LYS A 940 -4.87 34.59 65.10
N LEU A 941 -6.08 35.12 64.91
CA LEU A 941 -7.31 34.38 65.18
C LEU A 941 -7.37 33.11 64.32
N LEU A 942 -7.12 33.23 63.02
CA LEU A 942 -7.12 32.10 62.10
C LEU A 942 -6.08 31.04 62.50
N GLN A 943 -4.87 31.45 62.87
CA GLN A 943 -3.84 30.54 63.36
C GLN A 943 -4.26 29.83 64.66
N ALA A 944 -4.89 30.55 65.58
CA ALA A 944 -5.33 29.99 66.86
C ALA A 944 -6.43 28.92 66.69
N ILE A 945 -7.33 29.11 65.72
CA ILE A 945 -8.42 28.16 65.42
C ILE A 945 -8.03 27.09 64.40
N ASN A 946 -6.87 27.19 63.75
CA ASN A 946 -6.39 26.21 62.78
C ASN A 946 -5.73 24.99 63.46
N GLN A 947 -6.51 24.27 64.27
CA GLN A 947 -6.09 23.08 65.01
C GLN A 947 -6.90 21.84 64.57
N SER A 948 -6.30 20.65 64.68
CA SER A 948 -6.92 19.38 64.24
C SER A 948 -8.21 19.03 65.00
N GLN A 949 -8.32 19.46 66.26
CA GLN A 949 -9.55 19.35 67.06
C GLN A 949 -9.98 20.75 67.50
N LEU A 950 -11.16 21.17 67.04
CA LEU A 950 -11.81 22.42 67.40
C LEU A 950 -12.91 22.15 68.43
N THR A 951 -12.71 22.57 69.67
CA THR A 951 -13.73 22.56 70.73
C THR A 951 -14.31 23.95 70.95
N SER A 952 -15.49 24.05 71.55
CA SER A 952 -16.11 25.34 71.89
C SER A 952 -15.17 26.23 72.72
N ASP A 953 -14.48 25.64 73.70
CA ASP A 953 -13.54 26.35 74.58
C ASP A 953 -12.34 26.94 73.81
N ILE A 954 -11.80 26.21 72.82
CA ILE A 954 -10.69 26.69 71.98
C ILE A 954 -11.15 27.88 71.13
N VAL A 955 -12.36 27.81 70.55
CA VAL A 955 -12.91 28.90 69.76
C VAL A 955 -13.19 30.12 70.63
N GLU A 956 -13.78 29.94 71.81
CA GLU A 956 -14.05 31.01 72.76
C GLU A 956 -12.76 31.69 73.24
N GLN A 957 -11.73 30.90 73.55
CA GLN A 957 -10.41 31.44 73.94
C GLN A 957 -9.74 32.20 72.80
N ALA A 958 -9.78 31.68 71.57
CA ALA A 958 -9.23 32.34 70.40
C ALA A 958 -9.97 33.67 70.11
N TYR A 959 -11.30 33.68 70.26
CA TYR A 959 -12.12 34.87 70.11
C TYR A 959 -11.86 35.91 71.21
N HIS A 960 -11.68 35.49 72.47
CA HIS A 960 -11.25 36.39 73.56
C HIS A 960 -9.87 36.99 73.32
N SER A 961 -8.92 36.21 72.79
CA SER A 961 -7.61 36.76 72.38
C SER A 961 -7.78 37.79 71.26
N TYR A 962 -8.65 37.54 70.29
CA TYR A 962 -8.94 38.50 69.23
C TYR A 962 -9.56 39.79 69.78
N LEU A 963 -10.54 39.70 70.69
CA LEU A 963 -11.16 40.87 71.32
C LEU A 963 -10.15 41.68 72.15
N THR A 964 -9.23 41.01 72.85
CA THR A 964 -8.12 41.68 73.57
C THR A 964 -7.24 42.48 72.60
N ASP A 965 -6.81 41.86 71.50
CA ASP A 965 -5.98 42.54 70.48
C ASP A 965 -6.75 43.69 69.80
N PHE A 966 -8.06 43.53 69.62
CA PHE A 966 -8.94 44.58 69.09
C PHE A 966 -9.08 45.77 70.06
N GLU A 967 -9.29 45.51 71.35
CA GLU A 967 -9.41 46.55 72.39
C GLU A 967 -8.16 47.43 72.45
N LEU A 968 -6.97 46.83 72.32
CA LEU A 968 -5.70 47.55 72.30
C LEU A 968 -5.63 48.59 71.17
N VAL A 969 -6.07 48.25 69.96
CA VAL A 969 -6.02 49.18 68.82
C VAL A 969 -7.22 50.12 68.76
N ALA A 970 -8.37 49.75 69.33
CA ALA A 970 -9.58 50.56 69.36
C ALA A 970 -9.45 51.77 70.30
N ASN A 971 -8.68 51.63 71.39
CA ASN A 971 -8.50 52.67 72.41
C ASN A 971 -7.25 53.54 72.21
N LEU A 972 -6.56 53.44 71.06
CA LEU A 972 -5.38 54.25 70.77
C LEU A 972 -5.72 55.74 70.71
N THR A 973 -4.91 56.57 71.34
CA THR A 973 -4.98 58.03 71.22
C THR A 973 -3.90 58.51 70.26
N ILE A 974 -4.28 59.28 69.23
CA ILE A 974 -3.33 59.86 68.28
C ILE A 974 -2.48 60.92 68.98
N ILE A 975 -1.16 60.82 68.87
CA ILE A 975 -0.20 61.73 69.49
C ILE A 975 0.42 62.67 68.46
N SER A 976 0.82 62.11 67.32
CA SER A 976 1.54 62.86 66.29
C SER A 976 1.24 62.28 64.92
N GLY A 977 1.56 63.08 63.90
CA GLY A 977 1.42 62.67 62.51
C GLY A 977 2.39 63.41 61.61
N TYR A 978 2.69 62.81 60.46
CA TYR A 978 3.56 63.35 59.44
C TYR A 978 2.93 63.14 58.07
N HIS A 979 2.85 64.20 57.30
CA HIS A 979 2.35 64.16 55.94
C HIS A 979 3.52 64.13 54.96
N ASN A 980 3.51 63.17 54.04
CA ASN A 980 4.67 62.88 53.18
C ASN A 980 4.84 63.86 52.01
N GLU A 981 3.75 64.48 51.55
CA GLU A 981 3.77 65.41 50.41
C GLU A 981 3.70 66.87 50.89
N LEU A 982 3.96 67.81 49.98
CA LEU A 982 3.76 69.24 50.26
C LEU A 982 2.28 69.63 50.22
N ASN A 983 1.50 68.97 49.37
CA ASN A 983 0.06 69.20 49.23
C ASN A 983 -0.72 68.23 50.13
N VAL A 984 -1.34 68.78 51.18
CA VAL A 984 -2.16 68.07 52.18
C VAL A 984 -3.36 67.30 51.61
N GLU A 985 -3.77 67.58 50.37
CA GLU A 985 -4.85 66.88 49.68
C GLU A 985 -4.39 65.62 48.95
N THR A 986 -3.08 65.38 48.85
CA THR A 986 -2.49 64.27 48.09
C THR A 986 -1.44 63.53 48.90
N GLY A 987 -1.15 62.28 48.58
CA GLY A 987 -0.10 61.50 49.25
C GLY A 987 -0.53 60.85 50.57
N LEU A 988 0.44 60.50 51.41
CA LEU A 988 0.22 59.68 52.60
C LEU A 988 0.44 60.47 53.90
N THR A 989 -0.49 60.37 54.84
CA THR A 989 -0.31 60.82 56.23
C THR A 989 -0.05 59.63 57.13
N TYR A 990 1.04 59.66 57.88
CA TYR A 990 1.41 58.66 58.87
C TYR A 990 1.06 59.17 60.26
N LEU A 991 0.35 58.37 61.05
CA LEU A 991 -0.10 58.72 62.40
C LEU A 991 0.53 57.79 63.42
N ILE A 992 0.87 58.33 64.58
CA ILE A 992 1.30 57.55 65.76
C ILE A 992 0.19 57.60 66.80
N GLY A 993 -0.24 56.42 67.24
CA GLY A 993 -1.17 56.22 68.36
C GLY A 993 -0.44 55.65 69.57
N ALA A 994 -0.86 56.02 70.78
CA ALA A 994 -0.45 55.38 72.03
C ALA A 994 -1.60 54.69 72.73
N SER A 995 -1.28 53.59 73.42
CA SER A 995 -2.18 52.96 74.38
C SER A 995 -2.37 53.83 75.63
N GLN A 996 -3.48 53.60 76.35
CA GLN A 996 -3.88 54.39 77.53
C GLN A 996 -3.28 53.86 78.84
N GLU A 997 -2.24 53.02 78.76
CA GLU A 997 -1.58 52.41 79.92
C GLU A 997 -0.53 53.35 80.55
N ALA A 998 -0.14 53.06 81.80
CA ALA A 998 0.88 53.85 82.53
C ALA A 998 2.26 53.83 81.84
N SER A 999 2.55 52.80 81.04
CA SER A 999 3.70 52.72 80.13
C SER A 999 3.16 52.51 78.71
N PRO A 1000 2.96 53.58 77.92
CA PRO A 1000 2.29 53.48 76.64
C PRO A 1000 3.07 52.64 75.63
N SER A 1001 2.36 51.77 74.91
CA SER A 1001 2.85 51.14 73.69
C SER A 1001 2.44 52.01 72.50
N TYR A 1002 3.29 52.08 71.48
CA TYR A 1002 3.07 52.91 70.29
C TYR A 1002 2.72 52.05 69.09
N SER A 1003 1.78 52.52 68.29
CA SER A 1003 1.43 51.94 67.00
C SER A 1003 1.39 53.02 65.94
N TRP A 1004 1.56 52.65 64.68
CA TRP A 1004 1.46 53.57 63.57
C TRP A 1004 0.47 53.09 62.51
N ARG A 1005 -0.14 54.00 61.76
CA ARG A 1005 -0.92 53.69 60.56
C ARG A 1005 -0.73 54.78 59.52
N SER A 1006 -1.14 54.54 58.29
CA SER A 1006 -1.19 55.54 57.23
C SER A 1006 -2.61 55.79 56.72
N LEU A 1007 -2.81 56.98 56.14
CA LEU A 1007 -3.99 57.42 55.43
C LEU A 1007 -3.58 57.91 54.04
N ASN A 1008 -4.25 57.42 53.00
CA ASN A 1008 -4.04 57.83 51.62
C ASN A 1008 -5.01 58.95 51.21
N HIS A 1009 -4.47 60.16 51.10
CA HIS A 1009 -5.23 61.35 50.75
C HIS A 1009 -5.74 61.33 49.30
N ASN A 1010 -5.08 60.58 48.41
CA ASN A 1010 -5.51 60.43 47.01
C ASN A 1010 -6.85 59.67 46.85
N MET A 1011 -7.34 59.02 47.91
CA MET A 1011 -8.59 58.26 47.92
C MET A 1011 -9.76 59.06 48.52
N PHE A 1012 -9.59 60.36 48.77
CA PHE A 1012 -10.68 61.21 49.24
C PHE A 1012 -11.72 61.40 48.13
N ILE A 1013 -12.89 60.76 48.28
CA ILE A 1013 -13.97 60.78 47.29
C ILE A 1013 -15.27 61.12 48.02
N ASN A 1014 -16.15 61.93 47.41
CA ASN A 1014 -17.47 62.27 47.97
C ASN A 1014 -17.44 62.81 49.42
N GLN A 1015 -16.48 63.70 49.73
CA GLN A 1015 -16.32 64.33 51.05
C GLN A 1015 -15.95 63.38 52.21
N GLY A 1016 -15.42 62.19 51.91
CA GLY A 1016 -14.97 61.24 52.93
C GLY A 1016 -13.81 60.38 52.48
N PHE A 1017 -13.16 59.73 53.44
CA PHE A 1017 -12.19 58.67 53.18
C PHE A 1017 -12.90 57.32 53.20
N PRO A 1018 -12.83 56.52 52.12
CA PRO A 1018 -13.30 55.14 52.16
C PRO A 1018 -12.41 54.32 53.12
N ALA A 1019 -12.92 53.18 53.58
CA ALA A 1019 -12.24 52.38 54.61
C ALA A 1019 -10.85 51.88 54.16
N ASP A 1020 -10.68 51.62 52.87
CA ASP A 1020 -9.44 51.19 52.22
C ASP A 1020 -8.42 52.32 52.00
N ALA A 1021 -8.79 53.58 52.23
CA ALA A 1021 -7.83 54.68 52.30
C ALA A 1021 -6.93 54.58 53.54
N TRP A 1022 -7.32 53.80 54.55
CA TRP A 1022 -6.59 53.63 55.80
C TRP A 1022 -5.83 52.30 55.84
N SER A 1023 -4.59 52.31 56.32
CA SER A 1023 -3.89 51.08 56.68
C SER A 1023 -4.34 50.54 58.04
N GLU A 1024 -4.03 49.27 58.34
CA GLU A 1024 -4.11 48.75 59.72
C GLU A 1024 -3.17 49.52 60.66
N TRP A 1025 -3.46 49.48 61.97
CA TRP A 1025 -2.50 49.86 63.00
C TRP A 1025 -1.43 48.80 63.12
N GLN A 1026 -0.16 49.21 63.06
CA GLN A 1026 1.00 48.35 63.22
C GLN A 1026 1.78 48.73 64.46
N ALA A 1027 2.06 47.76 65.33
CA ALA A 1027 2.81 47.97 66.55
C ALA A 1027 4.25 48.43 66.24
N ILE A 1028 4.71 49.43 66.98
CA ILE A 1028 6.11 49.87 66.94
C ILE A 1028 6.89 48.96 67.90
N THR A 1029 7.70 48.07 67.33
CA THR A 1029 8.49 47.09 68.10
C THR A 1029 9.77 47.67 68.71
N ALA A 1030 10.16 48.89 68.30
CA ALA A 1030 11.26 49.60 68.93
C ALA A 1030 10.91 49.92 70.39
N SER A 1031 11.85 49.71 71.31
CA SER A 1031 11.69 49.99 72.75
C SER A 1031 11.75 51.50 73.05
N ALA A 1032 10.93 52.30 72.38
CA ALA A 1032 10.87 53.74 72.53
C ALA A 1032 10.28 54.14 73.89
N LYS A 1033 10.97 55.01 74.63
CA LYS A 1033 10.49 55.60 75.90
C LYS A 1033 10.39 57.13 75.78
N PRO A 1034 9.50 57.65 74.92
CA PRO A 1034 9.42 59.08 74.67
C PRO A 1034 8.98 59.83 75.93
N TYR A 1035 9.76 60.85 76.30
CA TYR A 1035 9.42 61.79 77.35
C TYR A 1035 8.14 62.54 76.97
N ARG A 1036 7.08 62.40 77.76
CA ARG A 1036 5.77 63.04 77.56
C ARG A 1036 5.18 62.82 76.16
N ASN A 1037 5.29 61.60 75.62
CA ASN A 1037 4.79 61.26 74.27
C ASN A 1037 5.42 62.08 73.13
N LEU A 1038 6.62 62.64 73.32
CA LEU A 1038 7.35 63.32 72.23
C LEU A 1038 8.00 62.30 71.28
N ILE A 1039 7.17 61.75 70.39
CA ILE A 1039 7.55 60.88 69.28
C ILE A 1039 6.94 61.44 67.99
N GLN A 1040 7.71 61.46 66.89
CA GLN A 1040 7.28 61.99 65.60
C GLN A 1040 7.64 61.00 64.48
N PRO A 1041 6.69 60.69 63.58
CA PRO A 1041 7.01 59.99 62.35
C PRO A 1041 7.70 60.93 61.34
N LEU A 1042 8.55 60.38 60.49
CA LEU A 1042 9.17 61.06 59.36
C LEU A 1042 9.36 60.06 58.22
N ILE A 1043 8.97 60.42 57.00
CA ILE A 1043 9.40 59.67 55.82
C ILE A 1043 10.68 60.26 55.28
N PHE A 1044 11.72 59.45 55.24
CA PHE A 1044 13.02 59.83 54.68
C PHE A 1044 13.47 58.75 53.70
N LYS A 1045 13.72 59.17 52.44
CA LYS A 1045 14.04 58.27 51.32
C LYS A 1045 13.05 57.09 51.21
N SER A 1046 11.76 57.40 51.22
CA SER A 1046 10.66 56.43 51.11
C SER A 1046 10.61 55.37 52.22
N ARG A 1047 11.21 55.65 53.39
CA ARG A 1047 11.15 54.79 54.59
C ARG A 1047 10.63 55.57 55.79
N LEU A 1048 9.77 54.93 56.58
CA LEU A 1048 9.28 55.47 57.86
C LEU A 1048 10.37 55.40 58.94
N TYR A 1049 10.75 56.56 59.45
CA TYR A 1049 11.57 56.77 60.62
C TYR A 1049 10.72 57.31 61.76
N LEU A 1050 11.15 57.02 62.99
CA LEU A 1050 10.55 57.55 64.20
C LEU A 1050 11.64 58.27 64.98
N PHE A 1051 11.37 59.51 65.37
CA PHE A 1051 12.24 60.31 66.22
C PHE A 1051 11.55 60.54 67.55
N TRP A 1052 12.24 60.31 68.67
CA TRP A 1052 11.71 60.62 69.98
C TRP A 1052 12.75 61.20 70.92
N LEU A 1053 12.27 61.90 71.94
CA LEU A 1053 13.09 62.47 73.00
C LEU A 1053 13.05 61.55 74.24
N GLU A 1054 14.19 61.15 74.79
CA GLU A 1054 14.25 60.44 76.09
C GLU A 1054 14.88 61.34 77.16
N GLN A 1055 14.32 61.33 78.38
CA GLN A 1055 14.93 61.98 79.53
C GLN A 1055 15.58 60.94 80.44
N ARG A 1056 16.86 61.13 80.77
CA ARG A 1056 17.57 60.34 81.79
C ARG A 1056 18.00 61.27 82.92
N GLN A 1057 17.56 61.00 84.15
CA GLN A 1057 18.06 61.71 85.33
C GLN A 1057 19.41 61.13 85.74
N ILE A 1058 20.42 61.99 85.85
CA ILE A 1058 21.75 61.65 86.36
C ILE A 1058 21.93 62.40 87.69
N ASN A 1059 22.00 61.68 88.80
CA ASN A 1059 22.32 62.29 90.10
C ASN A 1059 23.83 62.48 90.23
N SER A 1060 24.30 63.72 90.37
CA SER A 1060 25.72 64.03 90.61
C SER A 1060 25.95 64.34 92.10
N GLU A 1061 26.56 63.41 92.84
CA GLU A 1061 27.21 63.74 94.11
C GLU A 1061 28.56 64.41 93.85
N LYS A 1062 28.78 65.60 94.43
CA LYS A 1062 30.00 66.41 94.31
C LYS A 1062 31.16 65.87 95.14
N LYS A 1063 32.36 65.80 94.57
CA LYS A 1063 33.62 66.19 95.24
C LYS A 1063 34.73 66.58 94.25
N ASP A 1064 35.35 67.72 94.56
CA ASP A 1064 36.40 68.46 93.85
C ASP A 1064 37.66 67.64 93.51
N THR A 1065 38.22 67.82 92.31
CA THR A 1065 39.54 68.49 92.11
C THR A 1065 39.88 68.72 90.63
N LEU A 1066 40.73 69.72 90.41
CA LEU A 1066 41.09 70.37 89.15
C LEU A 1066 41.98 69.56 88.18
N GLN A 1067 41.83 69.93 86.90
CA GLN A 1067 42.83 70.07 85.82
C GLN A 1067 42.77 69.14 84.57
N LYS A 1068 42.87 69.89 83.44
CA LYS A 1068 43.36 69.57 82.09
C LYS A 1068 42.37 69.01 81.05
N THR A 1069 41.84 69.97 80.30
CA THR A 1069 41.73 70.02 78.82
C THR A 1069 42.06 68.74 78.06
N ASN A 1070 41.10 68.30 77.24
CA ASN A 1070 41.38 67.98 75.84
C ASN A 1070 40.25 68.49 74.95
N LYS A 1071 40.59 69.49 74.13
CA LYS A 1071 39.90 69.75 72.86
C LYS A 1071 39.98 68.46 72.03
N ARG A 1072 38.84 67.99 71.53
CA ARG A 1072 38.76 67.46 70.17
C ARG A 1072 37.54 68.06 69.49
N LEU A 1073 37.83 68.90 68.50
CA LEU A 1073 36.90 69.22 67.43
C LEU A 1073 36.39 67.91 66.84
N PHE A 1074 35.08 67.79 66.68
CA PHE A 1074 34.52 66.85 65.71
C PHE A 1074 34.46 67.54 64.34
N PRO A 1075 34.93 66.87 63.28
CA PRO A 1075 34.99 67.42 61.94
C PRO A 1075 33.65 67.29 61.20
N ASN A 1076 33.51 68.15 60.21
CA ASN A 1076 32.72 68.07 58.99
C ASN A 1076 31.96 66.75 58.69
N THR A 1077 30.81 66.99 58.07
CA THR A 1077 30.08 66.12 57.13
C THR A 1077 29.26 64.99 57.75
N LEU A 1078 27.94 65.11 57.62
CA LEU A 1078 27.19 64.36 56.60
C LEU A 1078 25.78 64.95 56.56
N MET A 1079 25.55 65.84 55.59
CA MET A 1079 24.20 66.05 55.07
C MET A 1079 23.77 64.76 54.40
N ILE A 1080 22.60 64.26 54.80
CA ILE A 1080 21.62 63.70 53.87
C ILE A 1080 20.31 64.38 54.18
#